data_AF-A0A967ECT6-F1
#
_entry.id   AF-A0A967ECT6-F1
#
_cell.length_a   1.000
_cell.length_b   1.000
_cell.length_c   1.000
_cell.angle_alpha   90.00
_cell.angle_beta   90.00
_cell.angle_gamma   90.00
#
_symmetry.space_group_name_H-M   'P 1'
#
loop_
_entity.id
_entity.type
_entity.pdbx_description
1 polymer ?
#
loop_
_entity_poly.entity_id
_entity_poly.type
_entity_poly.pdbx_seq_one_letter_code
_entity_poly.pdbx_strand_id
1 'polypeptide(L)'
;MTDFTLLHDTTAFTGPTAAVTTAGTTLVDGWIDAVGGVFSTDSSNLLRMSVDDSTTYFHKQLLRPTSEDVQDGKVTFTATATAYQRFYAVIRSNRSTSSPTCYMVGVEYDAKTSKNCYFGYYKVVNGTATWIGDTTAVFSPGVGAGTDFTFSFDWSQTDSATTTFNLTATNAAGTTVLTKTFTDTEATLQNVTGSIGLCAYSYKGGAGSASNSASLSSFASYKAAATTPFTAYTLTGPASLTAGTTSTFTVTPSAGTALSTAAVITPTSTLAGTFSPTTVTIAAGSTAAATFTFTPSATGSGTISTTNNASLSDPAALSVTSSAAASAFSTYMISGPASLTAGAASTYTVTPGSGTALASAVTITPASTLAGTFSPAAITIPAGSTAAVTFTFTPTTTGSGTLSFTNSASLTNPTSLLVTVAQAQAAFSTYTVSGATSLTVGAGTVYTVTPGSGAALSSAVTITPASTLAGSFSPTTVTIPAGSTAAVSFTFTPSAAGSGTLSFTNSGSLSNPASETLTASSSQTAFTTYSVSTPSILTVGTAATFTLTPGAGAALSSAVTVTPSSTLAGTFSPASVTFPAGSTAAVTCTFTPSVAGSGTFSFTNSGSLSNPAPVTLTATSTNSSSSYVLSGATTLTVGQASTFIVTPSSQTTLSANVVITPASTLAGTFNPTSVTLLAGSTTSTSFTFTPSTAGSGSLSVTNNSSLADPQALAFTATSAWTSYTLTAASTAMIGEPVTVTLTPAGGSSQPVPVTFTLSASGVAGTFSPSTVTVPAGSTAPVTVTFTPSAAGTVSLASSNNAGLANPTALSVTISSIVSVNSTAFCFSPGNWTGDEGRSGSQWRRSAWNGAWFRFVWNAGTNPTAVVKIGNAKAGNLVSYFVNGVPTLRSAANADITLSNIIANSENRLDFYLSYSAITANARWPVTTATELVQILGVQLDSGSSPAEAPAMRPYVVMIGDSITEGVNANNVVDNATTYYGDNLCDFSFFLAQALDEMGYDISMMANGGTGFSQSGDGSVPYFYKITGSSGGQGGKLDSGSRWNLIDSQTSVLDSAGHWSAYGDTGEEPFAFYLNYGYNDAYYGHMTPSDFQAALTQSMEALRETAPNAWIVVQVPWSFRDKFGINSDLYLPLYQAAVTAYQTANPNDNKVTLLDFGEDISRMINTAYGGFLASDKVHPTLHAHAMMAPRLTAKMASLFSTQSRSYTYF
;
A
#
# COMPACT_ATOMS: atom_id res chain seq x y z
N MET A 1 -41.56 -32.89 -4.02
CA MET A 1 -42.61 -32.79 -2.99
C MET A 1 -43.36 -31.49 -3.21
N THR A 2 -44.45 -31.51 -3.97
CA THR A 2 -45.39 -30.39 -4.18
C THR A 2 -46.62 -30.96 -4.87
N ASP A 3 -47.55 -31.56 -4.12
CA ASP A 3 -48.81 -32.10 -4.67
C ASP A 3 -50.02 -31.61 -3.86
N PHE A 4 -50.06 -30.30 -3.62
CA PHE A 4 -51.19 -29.63 -2.99
C PHE A 4 -51.59 -28.40 -3.78
N THR A 5 -52.89 -28.17 -3.90
CA THR A 5 -53.45 -26.90 -4.34
C THR A 5 -53.92 -26.13 -3.10
N LEU A 6 -53.40 -24.92 -2.91
CA LEU A 6 -53.94 -23.97 -1.95
C LEU A 6 -55.28 -23.48 -2.49
N LEU A 7 -56.37 -23.89 -1.83
CA LEU A 7 -57.72 -23.52 -2.26
C LEU A 7 -58.09 -22.11 -1.77
N HIS A 8 -57.55 -21.68 -0.62
CA HIS A 8 -57.81 -20.35 -0.07
C HIS A 8 -56.74 -19.92 0.97
N ASP A 9 -56.34 -18.65 0.94
CA ASP A 9 -55.50 -17.97 1.95
C ASP A 9 -56.08 -16.58 2.22
N THR A 10 -56.38 -16.26 3.47
CA THR A 10 -57.06 -15.02 3.85
C THR A 10 -56.12 -14.07 4.59
N THR A 11 -55.42 -13.21 3.86
CA THR A 11 -54.79 -12.00 4.42
C THR A 11 -55.66 -10.74 4.25
N ALA A 12 -56.77 -10.81 3.50
CA ALA A 12 -57.73 -9.71 3.38
C ALA A 12 -59.15 -10.19 3.03
N PHE A 13 -60.09 -10.05 3.97
CA PHE A 13 -61.53 -9.94 3.64
C PHE A 13 -62.01 -8.56 4.11
N THR A 14 -62.38 -7.70 3.17
CA THR A 14 -63.04 -6.42 3.44
C THR A 14 -64.56 -6.65 3.48
N GLY A 15 -65.10 -6.74 4.69
CA GLY A 15 -66.53 -6.59 4.97
C GLY A 15 -67.34 -7.90 5.02
N PRO A 16 -68.36 -7.98 5.91
CA PRO A 16 -69.18 -9.17 6.08
C PRO A 16 -70.18 -9.29 4.92
N THR A 17 -69.87 -10.14 3.94
CA THR A 17 -70.93 -10.76 3.13
C THR A 17 -71.77 -11.64 4.06
N ALA A 18 -73.09 -11.45 3.98
CA ALA A 18 -74.15 -12.02 4.82
C ALA A 18 -73.79 -13.32 5.55
N ALA A 19 -73.98 -13.29 6.86
CA ALA A 19 -73.90 -14.44 7.75
C ALA A 19 -74.56 -15.67 7.12
N VAL A 20 -73.80 -16.75 7.08
CA VAL A 20 -74.26 -18.11 6.81
C VAL A 20 -75.12 -18.52 8.00
N THR A 21 -76.42 -18.26 7.94
CA THR A 21 -77.36 -18.36 9.07
C THR A 21 -77.94 -19.76 9.30
N THR A 22 -77.32 -20.83 8.78
CA THR A 22 -77.84 -22.20 8.99
C THR A 22 -76.71 -23.21 9.15
N ALA A 23 -76.69 -23.91 10.28
CA ALA A 23 -75.77 -25.01 10.53
C ALA A 23 -75.85 -26.08 9.42
N GLY A 24 -74.70 -26.50 8.88
CA GLY A 24 -74.62 -27.54 7.85
C GLY A 24 -74.59 -27.04 6.40
N THR A 25 -74.60 -25.73 6.15
CA THR A 25 -74.34 -25.21 4.79
C THR A 25 -72.90 -25.45 4.37
N THR A 26 -72.79 -25.99 3.16
CA THR A 26 -71.53 -26.31 2.50
C THR A 26 -70.88 -25.04 1.98
N LEU A 27 -69.62 -24.80 2.32
CA LEU A 27 -68.76 -23.86 1.61
C LEU A 27 -68.64 -24.31 0.15
N VAL A 28 -68.35 -23.36 -0.76
CA VAL A 28 -68.09 -23.65 -2.18
C VAL A 28 -67.07 -24.81 -2.26
N ASP A 29 -67.40 -25.81 -3.09
CA ASP A 29 -66.64 -27.07 -3.27
C ASP A 29 -66.67 -28.08 -2.12
N GLY A 30 -67.71 -28.07 -1.28
CA GLY A 30 -68.01 -29.26 -0.47
C GLY A 30 -67.45 -29.24 0.95
N TRP A 31 -66.79 -28.18 1.42
CA TRP A 31 -66.26 -28.08 2.80
C TRP A 31 -67.33 -27.60 3.79
N ILE A 32 -67.26 -27.95 5.08
CA ILE A 32 -68.26 -27.54 6.09
C ILE A 32 -67.77 -26.30 6.83
N ASP A 33 -68.63 -25.27 6.92
CA ASP A 33 -68.43 -24.16 7.84
C ASP A 33 -68.80 -24.60 9.28
N ALA A 34 -67.82 -24.67 10.17
CA ALA A 34 -68.01 -25.12 11.56
C ALA A 34 -68.59 -24.02 12.49
N VAL A 35 -69.01 -22.88 11.95
CA VAL A 35 -69.17 -21.62 12.71
C VAL A 35 -70.63 -21.25 12.99
N GLY A 36 -71.60 -21.98 12.42
CA GLY A 36 -73.02 -21.62 12.43
C GLY A 36 -73.94 -22.17 13.55
N GLY A 37 -73.44 -22.44 14.78
CA GLY A 37 -74.22 -22.76 16.01
C GLY A 37 -74.79 -24.20 16.09
N VAL A 38 -75.08 -24.84 17.24
CA VAL A 38 -75.00 -24.56 18.68
C VAL A 38 -74.15 -25.64 19.30
N PHE A 39 -73.26 -25.24 20.17
CA PHE A 39 -72.53 -26.16 20.98
C PHE A 39 -72.70 -25.70 22.50
N SER A 40 -73.48 -26.34 23.41
CA SER A 40 -73.47 -26.12 24.90
C SER A 40 -72.84 -27.20 25.86
N THR A 41 -72.50 -26.84 27.08
CA THR A 41 -71.51 -27.56 27.90
C THR A 41 -72.05 -28.20 29.22
N ASP A 42 -71.74 -29.45 29.70
CA ASP A 42 -71.28 -29.79 31.13
C ASP A 42 -71.14 -31.29 31.55
N SER A 43 -71.42 -31.65 32.82
CA SER A 43 -70.48 -31.84 33.97
C SER A 43 -69.47 -33.00 33.90
N SER A 44 -69.29 -33.61 32.74
CA SER A 44 -68.39 -34.75 32.56
C SER A 44 -67.85 -34.91 31.15
N ASN A 45 -68.22 -34.06 30.17
CA ASN A 45 -67.77 -34.31 28.80
C ASN A 45 -67.99 -33.14 27.85
N LEU A 46 -66.95 -32.33 27.60
CA LEU A 46 -67.10 -31.09 26.82
C LEU A 46 -65.86 -30.40 26.23
N LEU A 47 -66.00 -29.90 24.99
CA LEU A 47 -66.42 -28.49 24.83
C LEU A 47 -67.47 -28.31 23.74
N ARG A 48 -68.23 -27.23 23.93
CA ARG A 48 -69.31 -26.78 23.10
C ARG A 48 -69.26 -25.19 23.04
N MET A 49 -69.37 -24.52 21.86
CA MET A 49 -69.70 -23.08 21.57
C MET A 49 -71.19 -22.67 21.44
N SER A 50 -71.76 -21.94 22.41
CA SER A 50 -72.93 -21.08 22.18
C SER A 50 -72.99 -20.00 23.23
N VAL A 51 -73.10 -18.76 22.76
CA VAL A 51 -73.41 -17.49 23.46
C VAL A 51 -72.24 -16.60 23.94
N ASP A 52 -70.99 -17.08 24.13
CA ASP A 52 -69.97 -16.25 24.82
C ASP A 52 -68.92 -15.48 23.99
N ASP A 53 -68.95 -15.42 22.65
CA ASP A 53 -68.03 -14.55 21.90
C ASP A 53 -68.65 -14.02 20.59
N SER A 54 -69.04 -12.75 20.58
CA SER A 54 -69.81 -12.09 19.51
C SER A 54 -68.98 -11.47 18.38
N THR A 55 -67.73 -11.90 18.14
CA THR A 55 -66.99 -11.50 16.93
C THR A 55 -66.11 -12.63 16.41
N THR A 56 -66.43 -13.12 15.22
CA THR A 56 -65.70 -14.18 14.51
C THR A 56 -64.40 -13.65 13.90
N TYR A 57 -63.26 -14.24 14.28
CA TYR A 57 -61.96 -14.00 13.64
C TYR A 57 -61.49 -15.28 12.93
N PHE A 58 -61.22 -15.20 11.61
CA PHE A 58 -60.70 -16.30 10.79
C PHE A 58 -59.39 -15.87 10.11
N HIS A 59 -58.26 -16.50 10.46
CA HIS A 59 -57.08 -16.56 9.60
C HIS A 59 -56.71 -18.03 9.41
N LYS A 60 -56.77 -18.57 8.18
CA LYS A 60 -56.44 -19.97 7.86
C LYS A 60 -55.96 -20.16 6.42
N GLN A 61 -55.13 -21.19 6.21
CA GLN A 61 -54.84 -21.78 4.89
C GLN A 61 -55.59 -23.10 4.73
N LEU A 62 -56.31 -23.29 3.62
CA LEU A 62 -57.00 -24.54 3.27
C LEU A 62 -56.27 -25.23 2.10
N LEU A 63 -55.78 -26.45 2.33
CA LEU A 63 -54.96 -27.20 1.39
C LEU A 63 -55.67 -28.50 0.98
N ARG A 64 -55.65 -28.83 -0.32
CA ARG A 64 -56.19 -30.08 -0.90
C ARG A 64 -55.12 -30.82 -1.72
N PRO A 65 -54.97 -32.16 -1.60
CA PRO A 65 -54.06 -32.94 -2.46
C PRO A 65 -54.49 -32.92 -3.93
N THR A 66 -53.56 -33.01 -4.87
CA THR A 66 -53.83 -33.03 -6.33
C THR A 66 -54.36 -34.37 -6.86
N SER A 67 -54.31 -35.44 -6.06
CA SER A 67 -54.76 -36.80 -6.39
C SER A 67 -55.62 -37.36 -5.24
N GLU A 68 -56.81 -37.89 -5.55
CA GLU A 68 -57.87 -38.13 -4.56
C GLU A 68 -58.23 -39.61 -4.32
N ASP A 69 -57.64 -40.57 -5.03
CA ASP A 69 -58.07 -41.97 -4.99
C ASP A 69 -57.07 -42.89 -4.28
N VAL A 70 -56.98 -42.83 -2.93
CA VAL A 70 -56.10 -43.72 -2.17
C VAL A 70 -56.72 -44.17 -0.83
N GLN A 71 -56.78 -45.50 -0.62
CA GLN A 71 -57.34 -46.15 0.57
C GLN A 71 -56.43 -46.03 1.81
N ASP A 72 -55.12 -45.95 1.59
CA ASP A 72 -54.09 -45.83 2.63
C ASP A 72 -53.26 -44.57 2.42
N GLY A 73 -52.80 -43.94 3.50
CA GLY A 73 -51.94 -42.77 3.36
C GLY A 73 -51.37 -42.23 4.66
N LYS A 74 -50.51 -41.23 4.50
CA LYS A 74 -49.86 -40.51 5.60
C LYS A 74 -49.87 -39.03 5.35
N VAL A 75 -50.16 -38.27 6.39
CA VAL A 75 -50.04 -36.81 6.41
C VAL A 75 -49.14 -36.38 7.57
N THR A 76 -48.23 -35.43 7.32
CA THR A 76 -47.34 -34.88 8.36
C THR A 76 -47.34 -33.37 8.33
N PHE A 77 -47.57 -32.75 9.49
CA PHE A 77 -47.64 -31.30 9.64
C PHE A 77 -47.11 -30.84 11.00
N THR A 78 -46.66 -29.58 11.08
CA THR A 78 -46.17 -28.97 12.32
C THR A 78 -47.10 -27.83 12.74
N ALA A 79 -47.44 -27.78 14.02
CA ALA A 79 -48.27 -26.73 14.59
C ALA A 79 -47.68 -26.23 15.92
N THR A 80 -47.84 -24.94 16.16
CA THR A 80 -47.39 -24.27 17.39
C THR A 80 -48.58 -24.09 18.33
N ALA A 81 -48.50 -24.59 19.57
CA ALA A 81 -49.52 -24.37 20.58
C ALA A 81 -49.14 -23.19 21.49
N THR A 82 -50.03 -22.19 21.63
CA THR A 82 -49.82 -21.06 22.56
C THR A 82 -50.89 -21.01 23.67
N ALA A 83 -50.71 -20.12 24.65
CA ALA A 83 -51.57 -20.02 25.83
C ALA A 83 -53.06 -19.84 25.48
N TYR A 84 -53.93 -20.69 26.05
CA TYR A 84 -55.40 -20.65 25.90
C TYR A 84 -55.94 -21.00 24.50
N GLN A 85 -55.20 -21.80 23.70
CA GLN A 85 -55.59 -22.16 22.33
C GLN A 85 -55.92 -23.65 22.14
N ARG A 86 -56.69 -23.92 21.08
CA ARG A 86 -57.04 -25.27 20.58
C ARG A 86 -56.92 -25.31 19.06
N PHE A 87 -56.17 -26.25 18.50
CA PHE A 87 -56.14 -26.49 17.05
C PHE A 87 -56.75 -27.85 16.69
N TYR A 88 -57.29 -28.01 15.48
CA TYR A 88 -57.85 -29.27 14.98
C TYR A 88 -57.41 -29.58 13.54
N ALA A 89 -57.07 -30.82 13.24
CA ALA A 89 -56.98 -31.37 11.89
C ALA A 89 -58.27 -32.13 11.56
N VAL A 90 -58.82 -31.97 10.36
CA VAL A 90 -60.11 -32.58 9.96
C VAL A 90 -59.90 -33.53 8.79
N ILE A 91 -60.40 -34.76 8.91
CA ILE A 91 -60.31 -35.78 7.87
C ILE A 91 -61.73 -36.18 7.52
N ARG A 92 -62.14 -35.97 6.26
CA ARG A 92 -63.53 -36.15 5.84
C ARG A 92 -63.68 -37.24 4.79
N SER A 93 -64.81 -37.96 4.86
CA SER A 93 -65.35 -38.76 3.76
C SER A 93 -66.24 -37.92 2.82
N ASN A 94 -66.06 -38.04 1.51
CA ASN A 94 -66.89 -37.36 0.51
C ASN A 94 -68.21 -38.12 0.27
N ARG A 95 -69.17 -38.00 1.21
CA ARG A 95 -70.57 -38.31 0.93
C ARG A 95 -71.35 -37.04 0.60
N SER A 96 -72.28 -37.18 -0.35
CA SER A 96 -73.17 -36.12 -0.84
C SER A 96 -73.82 -35.33 0.29
N THR A 97 -74.21 -34.10 -0.06
CA THR A 97 -74.70 -32.94 0.71
C THR A 97 -75.65 -33.14 1.91
N SER A 98 -75.99 -34.35 2.32
CA SER A 98 -76.93 -34.63 3.41
C SER A 98 -76.35 -35.33 4.65
N SER A 99 -75.12 -35.84 4.63
CA SER A 99 -74.53 -36.53 5.81
C SER A 99 -73.00 -36.66 5.76
N PRO A 100 -72.24 -35.66 6.24
CA PRO A 100 -70.79 -35.77 6.29
C PRO A 100 -70.31 -36.52 7.54
N THR A 101 -69.49 -37.56 7.34
CA THR A 101 -68.69 -38.17 8.41
C THR A 101 -67.26 -37.62 8.33
N CYS A 102 -66.74 -37.09 9.43
CA CYS A 102 -65.35 -36.67 9.53
C CYS A 102 -64.73 -37.04 10.89
N TYR A 103 -63.41 -37.07 10.95
CA TYR A 103 -62.64 -37.21 12.19
C TYR A 103 -61.90 -35.91 12.44
N MET A 104 -61.88 -35.47 13.69
CA MET A 104 -61.17 -34.28 14.14
C MET A 104 -60.16 -34.64 15.21
N VAL A 105 -58.96 -34.10 15.10
CA VAL A 105 -57.85 -34.37 16.02
C VAL A 105 -57.20 -33.07 16.43
N GLY A 106 -57.03 -32.81 17.74
CA GLY A 106 -56.53 -31.52 18.21
C GLY A 106 -55.79 -31.54 19.53
N VAL A 107 -55.05 -30.46 19.81
CA VAL A 107 -54.37 -30.22 21.09
C VAL A 107 -54.92 -28.96 21.75
N GLU A 108 -55.13 -29.04 23.05
CA GLU A 108 -55.52 -27.95 23.93
C GLU A 108 -54.43 -27.67 24.96
N TYR A 109 -54.08 -26.41 25.19
CA TYR A 109 -53.15 -26.04 26.25
C TYR A 109 -53.85 -25.24 27.36
N ASP A 110 -53.92 -25.82 28.57
CA ASP A 110 -54.51 -25.15 29.74
C ASP A 110 -53.48 -24.26 30.43
N ALA A 111 -53.57 -22.96 30.17
CA ALA A 111 -52.74 -21.95 30.80
C ALA A 111 -53.29 -21.43 32.15
N LYS A 112 -54.44 -21.92 32.64
CA LYS A 112 -55.08 -21.43 33.88
C LYS A 112 -54.75 -22.24 35.12
N THR A 113 -54.64 -23.58 35.01
CA THR A 113 -54.58 -24.45 36.19
C THR A 113 -53.37 -25.39 36.24
N SER A 114 -53.04 -26.06 35.12
CA SER A 114 -52.04 -27.14 35.10
C SER A 114 -50.80 -26.88 34.25
N LYS A 115 -50.82 -25.88 33.35
CA LYS A 115 -49.77 -25.63 32.32
C LYS A 115 -49.47 -26.87 31.46
N ASN A 116 -50.47 -27.73 31.28
CA ASN A 116 -50.35 -28.96 30.51
C ASN A 116 -51.03 -28.82 29.15
N CYS A 117 -50.51 -29.56 28.16
CA CYS A 117 -51.23 -29.83 26.92
C CYS A 117 -52.16 -31.05 27.11
N TYR A 118 -53.27 -31.10 26.39
CA TYR A 118 -54.24 -32.18 26.34
C TYR A 118 -54.55 -32.52 24.89
N PHE A 119 -54.75 -33.80 24.56
CA PHE A 119 -55.11 -34.24 23.22
C PHE A 119 -56.57 -34.66 23.14
N GLY A 120 -57.29 -34.17 22.11
CA GLY A 120 -58.67 -34.53 21.86
C GLY A 120 -58.89 -35.12 20.47
N TYR A 121 -59.73 -36.16 20.41
CA TYR A 121 -60.14 -36.82 19.18
C TYR A 121 -61.66 -36.93 19.15
N TYR A 122 -62.24 -36.56 18.01
CA TYR A 122 -63.67 -36.55 17.81
C TYR A 122 -64.00 -37.27 16.51
N LYS A 123 -65.03 -38.10 16.58
CA LYS A 123 -65.73 -38.62 15.41
C LYS A 123 -66.97 -37.77 15.21
N VAL A 124 -67.17 -37.23 14.01
CA VAL A 124 -68.37 -36.49 13.65
C VAL A 124 -69.13 -37.32 12.64
N VAL A 125 -70.35 -37.74 12.99
CA VAL A 125 -71.26 -38.45 12.07
C VAL A 125 -72.54 -37.65 11.96
N ASN A 126 -72.96 -37.31 10.75
CA ASN A 126 -74.21 -36.59 10.48
C ASN A 126 -74.32 -35.28 11.28
N GLY A 127 -73.21 -34.54 11.41
CA GLY A 127 -73.15 -33.28 12.17
C GLY A 127 -73.11 -33.44 13.69
N THR A 128 -73.14 -34.67 14.23
CA THR A 128 -73.00 -34.95 15.66
C THR A 128 -71.57 -35.34 15.99
N ALA A 129 -70.90 -34.56 16.84
CA ALA A 129 -69.54 -34.85 17.32
C ALA A 129 -69.57 -35.72 18.58
N THR A 130 -68.88 -36.86 18.53
CA THR A 130 -68.68 -37.79 19.65
C THR A 130 -67.19 -37.84 20.00
N TRP A 131 -66.87 -37.59 21.27
CA TRP A 131 -65.51 -37.76 21.78
C TRP A 131 -65.16 -39.25 21.81
N ILE A 132 -64.03 -39.60 21.19
CA ILE A 132 -63.52 -40.99 21.14
C ILE A 132 -62.15 -41.14 21.81
N GLY A 133 -61.67 -40.09 22.48
CA GLY A 133 -60.36 -40.05 23.15
C GLY A 133 -60.35 -40.58 24.59
N ASP A 134 -59.15 -40.75 25.14
CA ASP A 134 -58.89 -41.09 26.53
C ASP A 134 -58.71 -39.80 27.35
N THR A 135 -59.57 -39.56 28.35
CA THR A 135 -59.57 -38.35 29.17
C THR A 135 -58.39 -38.25 30.15
N THR A 136 -57.50 -39.26 30.20
CA THR A 136 -56.40 -39.34 31.16
C THR A 136 -55.00 -39.08 30.57
N ALA A 137 -54.88 -38.88 29.27
CA ALA A 137 -53.59 -38.67 28.59
C ALA A 137 -53.07 -37.22 28.75
N VAL A 138 -52.43 -36.93 29.89
CA VAL A 138 -51.77 -35.65 30.19
C VAL A 138 -50.30 -35.71 29.76
N PHE A 139 -49.79 -34.68 29.07
CA PHE A 139 -48.34 -34.57 28.82
C PHE A 139 -47.57 -34.27 30.12
N SER A 140 -46.32 -34.74 30.21
CA SER A 140 -45.41 -34.46 31.33
C SER A 140 -45.21 -32.94 31.57
N PRO A 141 -44.97 -32.52 32.83
CA PRO A 141 -44.78 -31.11 33.17
C PRO A 141 -43.51 -30.56 32.53
N GLY A 142 -43.62 -29.46 31.76
CA GLY A 142 -42.44 -28.70 31.31
C GLY A 142 -42.47 -28.13 29.89
N VAL A 143 -43.50 -28.39 29.09
CA VAL A 143 -43.61 -27.84 27.73
C VAL A 143 -44.29 -26.45 27.80
N GLY A 144 -43.51 -25.38 27.62
CA GLY A 144 -44.02 -24.00 27.68
C GLY A 144 -44.86 -23.61 26.46
N ALA A 145 -45.68 -22.56 26.62
CA ALA A 145 -46.40 -21.94 25.51
C ALA A 145 -45.44 -21.51 24.38
N GLY A 146 -45.81 -21.74 23.12
CA GLY A 146 -44.97 -21.41 21.96
C GLY A 146 -44.08 -22.56 21.47
N THR A 147 -44.32 -23.79 21.91
CA THR A 147 -43.58 -24.97 21.46
C THR A 147 -44.19 -25.55 20.18
N ASP A 148 -43.33 -25.88 19.21
CA ASP A 148 -43.71 -26.58 17.99
C ASP A 148 -43.82 -28.09 18.21
N PHE A 149 -44.89 -28.65 17.67
CA PHE A 149 -45.12 -30.10 17.62
C PHE A 149 -45.28 -30.55 16.19
N THR A 150 -44.59 -31.62 15.82
CA THR A 150 -44.77 -32.30 14.53
C THR A 150 -45.70 -33.48 14.72
N PHE A 151 -46.76 -33.52 13.93
CA PHE A 151 -47.79 -34.56 13.94
C PHE A 151 -47.70 -35.40 12.68
N SER A 152 -47.71 -36.71 12.85
CA SER A 152 -47.79 -37.70 11.77
C SER A 152 -49.06 -38.51 11.94
N PHE A 153 -49.92 -38.48 10.95
CA PHE A 153 -51.18 -39.21 10.94
C PHE A 153 -51.18 -40.19 9.76
N ASP A 154 -51.14 -41.46 10.08
CA ASP A 154 -51.10 -42.58 9.14
C ASP A 154 -52.45 -43.32 9.20
N TRP A 155 -53.05 -43.64 8.07
CA TRP A 155 -54.24 -44.49 8.02
C TRP A 155 -54.07 -45.65 7.06
N SER A 156 -54.72 -46.76 7.41
CA SER A 156 -54.81 -47.94 6.58
C SER A 156 -56.22 -48.49 6.63
N GLN A 157 -56.78 -48.80 5.46
CA GLN A 157 -58.08 -49.42 5.31
C GLN A 157 -57.89 -50.91 5.05
N THR A 158 -58.18 -51.75 6.04
CA THR A 158 -57.98 -53.20 5.93
C THR A 158 -59.06 -53.87 5.08
N ASP A 159 -60.28 -53.33 5.11
CA ASP A 159 -61.39 -53.72 4.27
C ASP A 159 -62.38 -52.57 4.11
N SER A 160 -63.45 -52.82 3.35
CA SER A 160 -64.49 -51.81 3.12
C SER A 160 -65.13 -51.29 4.41
N ALA A 161 -65.14 -52.00 5.54
CA ALA A 161 -65.80 -51.58 6.77
C ALA A 161 -64.85 -51.01 7.84
N THR A 162 -63.55 -51.25 7.72
CA THR A 162 -62.59 -51.04 8.82
C THR A 162 -61.46 -50.10 8.42
N THR A 163 -61.36 -48.95 9.10
CA THR A 163 -60.19 -48.05 8.97
C THR A 163 -59.44 -47.97 10.28
N THR A 164 -58.12 -48.15 10.21
CA THR A 164 -57.21 -47.95 11.35
C THR A 164 -56.38 -46.71 11.14
N PHE A 165 -56.24 -45.92 12.20
CA PHE A 165 -55.52 -44.66 12.24
C PHE A 165 -54.43 -44.74 13.30
N ASN A 166 -53.23 -44.29 12.95
CA ASN A 166 -52.08 -44.16 13.83
C ASN A 166 -51.64 -42.70 13.86
N LEU A 167 -51.70 -42.09 15.03
CA LEU A 167 -51.18 -40.76 15.28
C LEU A 167 -49.88 -40.85 16.08
N THR A 168 -48.87 -40.13 15.60
CA THR A 168 -47.64 -39.87 16.34
C THR A 168 -47.42 -38.37 16.47
N ALA A 169 -47.06 -37.89 17.66
CA ALA A 169 -46.63 -36.51 17.90
C ALA A 169 -45.21 -36.47 18.44
N THR A 170 -44.41 -35.54 17.94
CA THR A 170 -43.00 -35.36 18.26
C THR A 170 -42.73 -33.91 18.62
N ASN A 171 -41.99 -33.65 19.69
CA ASN A 171 -41.63 -32.28 20.06
C ASN A 171 -40.46 -31.74 19.20
N ALA A 172 -40.12 -30.45 19.36
CA ALA A 172 -39.03 -29.81 18.61
C ALA A 172 -37.63 -30.45 18.79
N ALA A 173 -37.42 -31.27 19.83
CA ALA A 173 -36.17 -32.00 20.04
C ALA A 173 -36.13 -33.36 19.33
N GLY A 174 -37.19 -33.74 18.58
CA GLY A 174 -37.28 -35.01 17.87
C GLY A 174 -37.77 -36.18 18.74
N THR A 175 -38.14 -35.93 20.00
CA THR A 175 -38.64 -36.97 20.91
C THR A 175 -40.14 -37.21 20.67
N THR A 176 -40.54 -38.45 20.43
CA THR A 176 -41.96 -38.84 20.36
C THR A 176 -42.62 -38.66 21.72
N VAL A 177 -43.59 -37.77 21.78
CA VAL A 177 -44.32 -37.41 23.01
C VAL A 177 -45.69 -38.10 23.10
N LEU A 178 -46.18 -38.66 21.99
CA LEU A 178 -47.44 -39.41 21.95
C LEU A 178 -47.46 -40.36 20.76
N THR A 179 -47.96 -41.57 20.98
CA THR A 179 -48.41 -42.48 19.93
C THR A 179 -49.79 -43.03 20.29
N LYS A 180 -50.75 -42.97 19.38
CA LYS A 180 -52.09 -43.52 19.58
C LYS A 180 -52.61 -44.19 18.31
N THR A 181 -53.16 -45.38 18.48
CA THR A 181 -53.85 -46.13 17.42
C THR A 181 -55.34 -46.21 17.73
N PHE A 182 -56.18 -46.03 16.72
CA PHE A 182 -57.61 -46.27 16.83
C PHE A 182 -58.16 -46.92 15.56
N THR A 183 -59.18 -47.77 15.74
CA THR A 183 -59.84 -48.49 14.65
C THR A 183 -61.33 -48.17 14.69
N ASP A 184 -61.88 -47.69 13.58
CA ASP A 184 -63.32 -47.47 13.41
C ASP A 184 -63.90 -48.53 12.48
N THR A 185 -64.99 -49.16 12.92
CA THR A 185 -65.72 -50.22 12.22
C THR A 185 -67.17 -49.83 11.89
N GLU A 186 -67.63 -48.66 12.34
CA GLU A 186 -69.01 -48.18 12.14
C GLU A 186 -69.13 -47.13 11.03
N ALA A 187 -68.08 -46.33 10.85
CA ALA A 187 -68.02 -45.32 9.81
C ALA A 187 -67.25 -45.84 8.59
N THR A 188 -68.00 -46.32 7.60
CA THR A 188 -67.47 -46.66 6.29
C THR A 188 -66.88 -45.41 5.62
N LEU A 189 -65.55 -45.26 5.65
CA LEU A 189 -64.82 -44.53 4.61
C LEU A 189 -64.88 -45.37 3.31
N GLN A 190 -66.07 -45.75 2.84
CA GLN A 190 -66.22 -46.54 1.61
C GLN A 190 -66.33 -45.61 0.40
N ASN A 191 -65.58 -45.94 -0.65
CA ASN A 191 -65.46 -45.18 -1.91
C ASN A 191 -64.95 -43.74 -1.74
N VAL A 192 -63.86 -43.58 -1.01
CA VAL A 192 -63.17 -42.29 -0.83
C VAL A 192 -62.33 -41.96 -2.07
N THR A 193 -62.92 -41.22 -2.99
CA THR A 193 -62.20 -40.12 -3.65
C THR A 193 -62.06 -39.02 -2.57
N GLY A 194 -61.10 -39.19 -1.66
CA GLY A 194 -61.07 -38.59 -0.33
C GLY A 194 -60.13 -37.39 -0.22
N SER A 195 -60.70 -36.19 -0.17
CA SER A 195 -59.97 -34.95 0.09
C SER A 195 -59.62 -34.81 1.59
N ILE A 196 -58.34 -34.63 1.91
CA ILE A 196 -57.85 -34.24 3.25
C ILE A 196 -57.71 -32.72 3.30
N GLY A 197 -58.15 -32.09 4.41
CA GLY A 197 -58.01 -30.64 4.58
C GLY A 197 -57.68 -30.28 6.02
N LEU A 198 -56.62 -29.49 6.19
CA LEU A 198 -56.17 -29.06 7.50
C LEU A 198 -56.73 -27.68 7.81
N CYS A 199 -57.21 -27.44 9.03
CA CYS A 199 -57.76 -26.15 9.43
C CYS A 199 -57.52 -25.83 10.92
N ALA A 200 -56.54 -24.98 11.24
CA ALA A 200 -56.30 -24.53 12.62
C ALA A 200 -57.37 -23.53 13.10
N TYR A 201 -57.90 -23.67 14.31
CA TYR A 201 -58.82 -22.70 14.95
C TYR A 201 -58.13 -22.03 16.14
N SER A 202 -58.64 -20.90 16.62
CA SER A 202 -58.16 -20.23 17.86
C SER A 202 -59.37 -19.73 18.67
N TYR A 203 -59.27 -19.78 19.99
CA TYR A 203 -60.32 -19.38 20.94
C TYR A 203 -59.92 -18.11 21.71
N LYS A 204 -60.87 -17.23 22.06
CA LYS A 204 -60.63 -15.92 22.71
C LYS A 204 -61.33 -15.77 24.08
N GLY A 205 -61.20 -16.73 24.98
CA GLY A 205 -61.92 -16.67 26.28
C GLY A 205 -61.16 -16.15 27.51
N GLY A 206 -60.14 -15.27 27.37
CA GLY A 206 -59.39 -14.77 28.53
C GLY A 206 -58.92 -13.31 28.37
N ALA A 207 -59.03 -12.53 29.45
CA ALA A 207 -58.50 -11.18 29.54
C ALA A 207 -56.98 -11.20 29.33
N GLY A 208 -56.52 -10.75 28.15
CA GLY A 208 -55.11 -10.77 27.71
C GLY A 208 -54.87 -11.28 26.28
N SER A 209 -55.90 -11.71 25.55
CA SER A 209 -55.80 -12.41 24.25
C SER A 209 -55.82 -11.51 22.99
N ALA A 210 -55.13 -10.37 23.00
CA ALA A 210 -55.22 -9.39 21.90
C ALA A 210 -54.39 -9.72 20.63
N SER A 211 -53.50 -10.72 20.65
CA SER A 211 -52.57 -10.97 19.51
C SER A 211 -52.27 -12.45 19.22
N ASN A 212 -53.14 -13.37 19.65
CA ASN A 212 -52.78 -14.80 19.66
C ASN A 212 -53.14 -15.51 18.35
N SER A 213 -52.13 -15.70 17.48
CA SER A 213 -52.23 -16.47 16.23
C SER A 213 -51.87 -17.93 16.49
N ALA A 214 -52.78 -18.87 16.20
CA ALA A 214 -52.42 -20.27 16.04
C ALA A 214 -52.06 -20.48 14.57
N SER A 215 -50.84 -20.91 14.26
CA SER A 215 -50.36 -21.09 12.89
C SER A 215 -49.97 -22.53 12.60
N LEU A 216 -50.40 -23.04 11.45
CA LEU A 216 -49.76 -24.17 10.79
C LEU A 216 -48.36 -23.69 10.39
N SER A 217 -47.31 -24.09 11.10
CA SER A 217 -45.97 -23.55 10.89
C SER A 217 -45.30 -24.17 9.66
N SER A 218 -45.61 -25.44 9.36
CA SER A 218 -45.25 -26.07 8.08
C SER A 218 -46.12 -27.30 7.79
N PHE A 219 -46.22 -27.66 6.51
CA PHE A 219 -46.76 -28.93 6.05
C PHE A 219 -45.65 -29.71 5.36
N ALA A 220 -45.29 -30.88 5.90
CA ALA A 220 -44.09 -31.58 5.49
C ALA A 220 -44.33 -32.53 4.30
N SER A 221 -45.44 -33.27 4.28
CA SER A 221 -45.74 -34.21 3.18
C SER A 221 -47.13 -34.84 3.24
N TYR A 222 -47.68 -35.16 2.07
CA TYR A 222 -48.64 -36.26 1.86
C TYR A 222 -48.01 -37.26 0.89
N LYS A 223 -48.16 -38.54 1.20
CA LYS A 223 -47.64 -39.63 0.37
C LYS A 223 -48.74 -40.65 0.16
N ALA A 224 -49.23 -40.75 -1.08
CA ALA A 224 -50.01 -41.88 -1.54
C ALA A 224 -49.12 -43.13 -1.55
N ALA A 225 -49.63 -44.28 -1.07
CA ALA A 225 -48.94 -45.54 -1.28
C ALA A 225 -48.92 -45.86 -2.80
N ALA A 226 -47.74 -46.16 -3.35
CA ALA A 226 -47.63 -46.66 -4.71
C ALA A 226 -48.42 -47.97 -4.84
N THR A 227 -48.82 -48.37 -6.06
CA THR A 227 -49.59 -49.60 -6.30
C THR A 227 -48.78 -50.71 -6.98
N THR A 228 -47.52 -50.45 -7.35
CA THR A 228 -46.64 -51.39 -8.07
C THR A 228 -45.25 -51.48 -7.40
N PRO A 229 -44.64 -52.68 -7.29
CA PRO A 229 -43.34 -52.82 -6.64
C PRO A 229 -42.24 -52.02 -7.32
N PHE A 230 -41.27 -51.52 -6.56
CA PHE A 230 -40.13 -50.83 -7.16
C PHE A 230 -39.35 -51.77 -8.10
N THR A 231 -38.93 -51.25 -9.25
CA THR A 231 -38.25 -52.02 -10.29
C THR A 231 -36.77 -51.66 -10.43
N ALA A 232 -36.27 -50.72 -9.63
CA ALA A 232 -34.88 -50.25 -9.64
C ALA A 232 -34.42 -49.81 -8.24
N TYR A 233 -33.13 -49.53 -8.10
CA TYR A 233 -32.54 -48.93 -6.91
C TYR A 233 -31.33 -48.06 -7.28
N THR A 234 -30.92 -47.17 -6.38
CA THR A 234 -29.73 -46.32 -6.56
C THR A 234 -28.61 -46.72 -5.61
N LEU A 235 -27.36 -46.54 -6.03
CA LEU A 235 -26.17 -46.73 -5.21
C LEU A 235 -25.49 -45.37 -4.97
N THR A 236 -25.24 -45.02 -3.71
CA THR A 236 -24.54 -43.78 -3.31
C THR A 236 -23.44 -44.07 -2.30
N GLY A 237 -22.38 -43.26 -2.31
CA GLY A 237 -21.27 -43.37 -1.37
C GLY A 237 -20.12 -42.43 -1.72
N PRO A 238 -19.05 -42.37 -0.92
CA PRO A 238 -17.93 -41.47 -1.12
C PRO A 238 -17.11 -41.85 -2.37
N ALA A 239 -16.76 -40.86 -3.19
CA ALA A 239 -15.90 -41.02 -4.37
C ALA A 239 -14.40 -41.06 -4.02
N SER A 240 -14.02 -40.64 -2.81
CA SER A 240 -12.65 -40.65 -2.31
C SER A 240 -12.56 -41.53 -1.07
N LEU A 241 -11.62 -42.47 -1.09
CA LEU A 241 -11.38 -43.47 -0.07
C LEU A 241 -9.93 -43.38 0.41
N THR A 242 -9.63 -44.00 1.54
CA THR A 242 -8.27 -44.16 2.06
C THR A 242 -7.98 -45.63 2.28
N ALA A 243 -6.85 -46.12 1.79
CA ALA A 243 -6.40 -47.49 1.98
C ALA A 243 -6.39 -47.85 3.48
N GLY A 244 -7.03 -48.95 3.84
CA GLY A 244 -7.19 -49.42 5.22
C GLY A 244 -8.31 -48.74 6.03
N THR A 245 -9.03 -47.78 5.46
CA THR A 245 -10.14 -47.07 6.13
C THR A 245 -11.50 -47.48 5.56
N THR A 246 -12.43 -47.85 6.43
CA THR A 246 -13.79 -48.30 6.06
C THR A 246 -14.68 -47.13 5.62
N SER A 247 -15.37 -47.27 4.49
CA SER A 247 -16.32 -46.27 3.96
C SER A 247 -17.70 -46.88 3.72
N THR A 248 -18.76 -46.12 4.00
CA THR A 248 -20.16 -46.58 3.91
C THR A 248 -20.79 -46.22 2.57
N PHE A 249 -21.50 -47.19 1.99
CA PHE A 249 -22.28 -47.08 0.77
C PHE A 249 -23.74 -47.46 1.06
N THR A 250 -24.66 -46.81 0.36
CA THR A 250 -26.10 -46.94 0.57
C THR A 250 -26.78 -47.36 -0.73
N VAL A 251 -27.62 -48.39 -0.61
CA VAL A 251 -28.53 -48.87 -1.65
C VAL A 251 -29.94 -48.43 -1.30
N THR A 252 -30.57 -47.63 -2.16
CA THR A 252 -31.90 -47.06 -1.91
C THR A 252 -32.88 -47.54 -2.98
N PRO A 253 -33.96 -48.26 -2.63
CA PRO A 253 -35.05 -48.58 -3.57
C PRO A 253 -35.59 -47.34 -4.29
N SER A 254 -35.92 -47.45 -5.58
CA SER A 254 -36.63 -46.41 -6.30
C SER A 254 -38.09 -46.27 -5.81
N ALA A 255 -38.81 -45.27 -6.31
CA ALA A 255 -40.25 -45.14 -6.01
C ALA A 255 -41.03 -46.39 -6.43
N GLY A 256 -41.87 -46.93 -5.53
CA GLY A 256 -42.69 -48.13 -5.72
C GLY A 256 -43.13 -48.77 -4.40
N THR A 257 -43.95 -49.81 -4.43
CA THR A 257 -44.26 -50.66 -3.27
C THR A 257 -43.11 -51.60 -2.96
N ALA A 258 -43.12 -52.17 -1.77
CA ALA A 258 -42.15 -53.19 -1.42
C ALA A 258 -42.29 -54.43 -2.30
N LEU A 259 -41.16 -55.11 -2.53
CA LEU A 259 -41.14 -56.41 -3.19
C LEU A 259 -41.85 -57.47 -2.34
N SER A 260 -42.53 -58.41 -3.00
CA SER A 260 -43.16 -59.57 -2.37
C SER A 260 -42.13 -60.62 -1.90
N THR A 261 -40.91 -60.55 -2.41
CA THR A 261 -39.77 -61.39 -2.05
C THR A 261 -38.55 -60.51 -1.79
N ALA A 262 -37.67 -60.91 -0.88
CA ALA A 262 -36.49 -60.12 -0.55
C ALA A 262 -35.52 -60.02 -1.75
N ALA A 263 -34.95 -58.82 -1.98
CA ALA A 263 -33.88 -58.62 -2.95
C ALA A 263 -32.52 -58.66 -2.26
N VAL A 264 -31.65 -59.56 -2.71
CA VAL A 264 -30.26 -59.63 -2.27
C VAL A 264 -29.41 -58.84 -3.26
N ILE A 265 -28.72 -57.83 -2.74
CA ILE A 265 -27.83 -56.95 -3.49
C ILE A 265 -26.38 -57.36 -3.18
N THR A 266 -25.62 -57.64 -4.22
CA THR A 266 -24.21 -58.05 -4.13
C THR A 266 -23.32 -56.93 -4.64
N PRO A 267 -22.60 -56.20 -3.77
CA PRO A 267 -21.62 -55.22 -4.20
C PRO A 267 -20.35 -55.89 -4.73
N THR A 268 -19.72 -55.26 -5.72
CA THR A 268 -18.42 -55.65 -6.27
C THR A 268 -17.55 -54.41 -6.48
N SER A 269 -16.23 -54.57 -6.42
CA SER A 269 -15.27 -53.49 -6.63
C SER A 269 -14.17 -53.94 -7.59
N THR A 270 -13.70 -53.02 -8.43
CA THR A 270 -12.46 -53.23 -9.20
C THR A 270 -11.20 -52.87 -8.41
N LEU A 271 -11.35 -52.26 -7.22
CA LEU A 271 -10.27 -52.06 -6.26
C LEU A 271 -10.17 -53.26 -5.30
N ALA A 272 -8.94 -53.65 -4.97
CA ALA A 272 -8.70 -54.63 -3.92
C ALA A 272 -9.20 -54.08 -2.57
N GLY A 273 -9.97 -54.89 -1.84
CA GLY A 273 -10.57 -54.50 -0.56
C GLY A 273 -11.60 -55.50 -0.08
N THR A 274 -12.23 -55.21 1.06
CA THR A 274 -13.25 -56.08 1.67
C THR A 274 -14.57 -55.34 1.82
N PHE A 275 -15.68 -56.03 1.54
CA PHE A 275 -17.03 -55.54 1.81
C PHE A 275 -17.56 -56.09 3.13
N SER A 276 -18.29 -55.27 3.89
CA SER A 276 -18.98 -55.70 5.10
C SER A 276 -20.35 -55.03 5.23
N PRO A 277 -21.47 -55.79 5.16
CA PRO A 277 -21.54 -57.20 4.78
C PRO A 277 -21.19 -57.44 3.29
N THR A 278 -20.90 -58.69 2.89
CA THR A 278 -20.59 -59.08 1.50
C THR A 278 -21.81 -59.08 0.57
N THR A 279 -23.01 -59.06 1.14
CA THR A 279 -24.28 -58.82 0.45
C THR A 279 -25.20 -58.04 1.38
N VAL A 280 -26.06 -57.18 0.84
CA VAL A 280 -27.08 -56.47 1.61
C VAL A 280 -28.47 -56.86 1.11
N THR A 281 -29.42 -57.08 2.03
CA THR A 281 -30.77 -57.55 1.69
C THR A 281 -31.80 -56.45 1.92
N ILE A 282 -32.60 -56.17 0.89
CA ILE A 282 -33.84 -55.40 1.01
C ILE A 282 -34.96 -56.41 1.28
N ALA A 283 -35.45 -56.44 2.51
CA ALA A 283 -36.42 -57.45 2.96
C ALA A 283 -37.75 -57.35 2.19
N ALA A 284 -38.45 -58.49 2.02
CA ALA A 284 -39.81 -58.49 1.50
C ALA A 284 -40.72 -57.59 2.36
N GLY A 285 -41.58 -56.79 1.74
CA GLY A 285 -42.39 -55.80 2.46
C GLY A 285 -41.65 -54.52 2.88
N SER A 286 -40.35 -54.37 2.59
CA SER A 286 -39.56 -53.17 2.90
C SER A 286 -39.29 -52.30 1.67
N THR A 287 -39.33 -50.99 1.85
CA THR A 287 -38.80 -49.97 0.92
C THR A 287 -37.63 -49.18 1.56
N ALA A 288 -37.13 -49.64 2.70
CA ALA A 288 -36.04 -48.98 3.40
C ALA A 288 -34.72 -49.14 2.62
N ALA A 289 -33.90 -48.09 2.66
CA ALA A 289 -32.53 -48.16 2.18
C ALA A 289 -31.71 -49.13 3.04
N ALA A 290 -30.72 -49.77 2.43
CA ALA A 290 -29.83 -50.70 3.09
C ALA A 290 -28.37 -50.30 2.83
N THR A 291 -27.49 -50.50 3.81
CA THR A 291 -26.09 -50.03 3.74
C THR A 291 -25.10 -51.17 3.80
N PHE A 292 -23.97 -51.00 3.11
CA PHE A 292 -22.78 -51.83 3.27
C PHE A 292 -21.54 -50.95 3.36
N THR A 293 -20.41 -51.52 3.78
CA THR A 293 -19.14 -50.82 3.84
C THR A 293 -18.11 -51.45 2.91
N PHE A 294 -17.16 -50.66 2.44
CA PHE A 294 -15.99 -51.11 1.68
C PHE A 294 -14.70 -50.55 2.30
N THR A 295 -13.73 -51.42 2.53
CA THR A 295 -12.39 -51.07 3.03
C THR A 295 -11.37 -51.43 1.96
N PRO A 296 -10.83 -50.45 1.19
CA PRO A 296 -9.82 -50.73 0.18
C PRO A 296 -8.52 -51.19 0.86
N SER A 297 -7.88 -52.23 0.35
CA SER A 297 -6.60 -52.76 0.87
C SER A 297 -5.37 -52.13 0.21
N ALA A 298 -5.55 -51.36 -0.87
CA ALA A 298 -4.48 -50.69 -1.60
C ALA A 298 -4.93 -49.31 -2.13
N THR A 299 -3.97 -48.52 -2.61
CA THR A 299 -4.21 -47.26 -3.30
C THR A 299 -4.50 -47.49 -4.79
N GLY A 300 -5.21 -46.57 -5.42
CA GLY A 300 -5.55 -46.63 -6.86
C GLY A 300 -6.96 -46.14 -7.17
N SER A 301 -7.32 -46.12 -8.45
CA SER A 301 -8.66 -45.81 -8.92
C SER A 301 -9.43 -47.07 -9.31
N GLY A 302 -10.75 -47.05 -9.17
CA GLY A 302 -11.61 -48.13 -9.63
C GLY A 302 -13.08 -47.75 -9.52
N THR A 303 -13.93 -48.78 -9.50
CA THR A 303 -15.38 -48.61 -9.43
C THR A 303 -15.99 -49.54 -8.41
N ILE A 304 -17.11 -49.12 -7.80
CA ILE A 304 -17.98 -49.97 -7.00
C ILE A 304 -19.32 -50.09 -7.74
N SER A 305 -19.74 -51.32 -8.01
CA SER A 305 -21.00 -51.64 -8.65
C SER A 305 -21.79 -52.63 -7.81
N THR A 306 -23.06 -52.85 -8.15
CA THR A 306 -23.93 -53.80 -7.45
C THR A 306 -24.75 -54.57 -8.45
N THR A 307 -25.03 -55.84 -8.16
CA THR A 307 -26.00 -56.68 -8.88
C THR A 307 -27.07 -57.18 -7.92
N ASN A 308 -28.25 -57.54 -8.42
CA ASN A 308 -29.32 -58.09 -7.61
C ASN A 308 -29.94 -59.39 -8.15
N ASN A 309 -30.59 -60.16 -7.27
CA ASN A 309 -31.29 -61.41 -7.64
C ASN A 309 -32.80 -61.24 -7.90
N ALA A 310 -33.33 -60.02 -7.81
CA ALA A 310 -34.77 -59.73 -7.87
C ALA A 310 -35.20 -59.12 -9.22
N SER A 311 -34.34 -59.19 -10.25
CA SER A 311 -34.57 -58.61 -11.59
C SER A 311 -34.82 -57.10 -11.57
N LEU A 312 -34.31 -56.39 -10.55
CA LEU A 312 -34.32 -54.93 -10.50
C LEU A 312 -33.30 -54.39 -11.50
N SER A 313 -33.50 -53.17 -11.98
CA SER A 313 -32.49 -52.45 -12.75
C SER A 313 -31.35 -52.02 -11.83
N ASP A 314 -30.14 -52.51 -12.12
CA ASP A 314 -28.91 -52.14 -11.40
C ASP A 314 -28.49 -50.70 -11.74
N PRO A 315 -28.00 -49.90 -10.76
CA PRO A 315 -27.49 -48.56 -11.01
C PRO A 315 -26.12 -48.58 -11.71
N ALA A 316 -25.76 -47.45 -12.31
CA ALA A 316 -24.41 -47.25 -12.84
C ALA A 316 -23.34 -47.38 -11.74
N ALA A 317 -22.16 -47.91 -12.11
CA ALA A 317 -21.05 -48.07 -11.18
C ALA A 317 -20.52 -46.72 -10.69
N LEU A 318 -20.21 -46.60 -9.40
CA LEU A 318 -19.61 -45.42 -8.79
C LEU A 318 -18.10 -45.43 -9.00
N SER A 319 -17.55 -44.36 -9.57
CA SER A 319 -16.09 -44.16 -9.62
C SER A 319 -15.55 -43.80 -8.24
N VAL A 320 -14.50 -44.50 -7.81
CA VAL A 320 -13.84 -44.30 -6.51
C VAL A 320 -12.31 -44.24 -6.65
N THR A 321 -11.66 -43.44 -5.82
CA THR A 321 -10.19 -43.35 -5.75
C THR A 321 -9.73 -43.55 -4.31
N SER A 322 -8.86 -44.54 -4.08
CA SER A 322 -8.25 -44.86 -2.78
C SER A 322 -6.83 -44.26 -2.68
N SER A 323 -6.60 -43.37 -1.72
CA SER A 323 -5.27 -42.78 -1.43
C SER A 323 -4.59 -43.46 -0.24
N ALA A 324 -3.27 -43.28 -0.11
CA ALA A 324 -2.52 -43.83 1.03
C ALA A 324 -2.95 -43.17 2.34
N ALA A 325 -2.93 -43.91 3.46
CA ALA A 325 -3.12 -43.32 4.78
C ALA A 325 -1.95 -42.38 5.12
N ALA A 326 -2.27 -41.15 5.54
CA ALA A 326 -1.26 -40.16 5.90
C ALA A 326 -0.45 -40.61 7.13
N SER A 327 0.87 -40.71 7.00
CA SER A 327 1.77 -41.05 8.10
C SER A 327 1.76 -39.97 9.18
N ALA A 328 2.00 -40.36 10.44
CA ALA A 328 2.21 -39.41 11.53
C ALA A 328 3.47 -38.57 11.27
N PHE A 329 3.50 -37.33 11.73
CA PHE A 329 4.69 -36.49 11.56
C PHE A 329 5.90 -37.14 12.26
N SER A 330 7.04 -37.16 11.57
CA SER A 330 8.30 -37.73 12.06
C SER A 330 9.37 -36.67 12.32
N THR A 331 9.06 -35.40 12.05
CA THR A 331 9.97 -34.25 12.17
C THR A 331 9.27 -33.10 12.90
N TYR A 332 10.04 -32.12 13.37
CA TYR A 332 9.55 -30.84 13.87
C TYR A 332 10.56 -29.75 13.53
N MET A 333 10.09 -28.51 13.44
CA MET A 333 10.92 -27.33 13.18
C MET A 333 10.96 -26.41 14.39
N ILE A 334 12.05 -25.65 14.52
CA ILE A 334 12.16 -24.55 15.48
C ILE A 334 12.40 -23.27 14.68
N SER A 335 11.58 -22.25 14.90
CA SER A 335 11.81 -20.91 14.38
C SER A 335 11.94 -19.90 15.53
N GLY A 336 12.76 -18.88 15.32
CA GLY A 336 12.98 -17.81 16.29
C GLY A 336 14.12 -16.88 15.87
N PRO A 337 14.36 -15.81 16.62
CA PRO A 337 15.34 -14.78 16.25
C PRO A 337 16.78 -15.31 16.36
N ALA A 338 17.61 -15.01 15.35
CA ALA A 338 19.05 -15.31 15.34
C ALA A 338 19.89 -14.23 16.06
N SER A 339 19.33 -13.04 16.31
CA SER A 339 19.95 -11.96 17.07
C SER A 339 19.21 -11.75 18.38
N LEU A 340 19.96 -11.78 19.48
CA LEU A 340 19.45 -11.73 20.84
C LEU A 340 20.12 -10.58 21.60
N THR A 341 19.53 -10.20 22.73
CA THR A 341 20.13 -9.22 23.65
C THR A 341 20.30 -9.86 25.02
N ALA A 342 21.47 -9.70 25.62
CA ALA A 342 21.75 -10.22 26.96
C ALA A 342 20.74 -9.65 27.97
N GLY A 343 20.07 -10.52 28.73
CA GLY A 343 19.04 -10.19 29.72
C GLY A 343 17.61 -10.10 29.17
N ALA A 344 17.40 -10.21 27.86
CA ALA A 344 16.06 -10.16 27.24
C ALA A 344 15.58 -11.54 26.79
N ALA A 345 14.32 -11.87 27.11
CA ALA A 345 13.69 -13.12 26.68
C ALA A 345 13.33 -13.05 25.19
N SER A 346 13.73 -14.07 24.43
CA SER A 346 13.39 -14.20 23.00
C SER A 346 12.54 -15.43 22.76
N THR A 347 11.43 -15.29 22.05
CA THR A 347 10.45 -16.36 21.80
C THR A 347 10.83 -17.21 20.59
N TYR A 348 10.71 -18.52 20.75
CA TYR A 348 10.91 -19.54 19.74
C TYR A 348 9.63 -20.38 19.62
N THR A 349 9.35 -20.85 18.41
CA THR A 349 8.18 -21.66 18.09
C THR A 349 8.62 -23.04 17.65
N VAL A 350 8.06 -24.06 18.26
CA VAL A 350 8.16 -25.47 17.87
C VAL A 350 6.95 -25.81 17.01
N THR A 351 7.18 -26.19 15.75
CA THR A 351 6.12 -26.55 14.82
C THR A 351 6.25 -28.03 14.45
N PRO A 352 5.25 -28.88 14.74
CA PRO A 352 5.22 -30.26 14.24
C PRO A 352 5.34 -30.29 12.71
N GLY A 353 6.09 -31.25 12.17
CA GLY A 353 6.25 -31.42 10.73
C GLY A 353 4.95 -31.86 10.03
N SER A 354 5.01 -31.99 8.71
CA SER A 354 3.87 -32.48 7.93
C SER A 354 3.52 -33.93 8.28
N GLY A 355 2.27 -34.19 8.63
CA GLY A 355 1.77 -35.52 8.94
C GLY A 355 0.58 -35.47 9.88
N THR A 356 0.02 -36.63 10.21
CA THR A 356 -1.01 -36.76 11.24
C THR A 356 -0.41 -36.65 12.63
N ALA A 357 -1.23 -36.29 13.63
CA ALA A 357 -0.75 -36.16 15.00
C ALA A 357 -0.24 -37.50 15.57
N LEU A 358 0.77 -37.44 16.44
CA LEU A 358 1.25 -38.60 17.16
C LEU A 358 0.26 -39.02 18.25
N ALA A 359 0.14 -40.34 18.47
CA ALA A 359 -0.76 -40.91 19.46
C ALA A 359 -0.31 -40.66 20.92
N SER A 360 0.96 -40.30 21.12
CA SER A 360 1.56 -39.99 22.42
C SER A 360 2.12 -38.57 22.41
N ALA A 361 2.12 -37.91 23.58
CA ALA A 361 2.71 -36.59 23.73
C ALA A 361 4.24 -36.63 23.55
N VAL A 362 4.81 -35.57 22.97
CA VAL A 362 6.25 -35.45 22.71
C VAL A 362 6.82 -34.31 23.53
N THR A 363 7.89 -34.58 24.28
CA THR A 363 8.65 -33.57 25.01
C THR A 363 9.86 -33.17 24.19
N ILE A 364 10.00 -31.87 23.92
CA ILE A 364 11.16 -31.22 23.29
C ILE A 364 11.97 -30.51 24.37
N THR A 365 13.26 -30.82 24.45
CA THR A 365 14.19 -30.24 25.42
C THR A 365 15.23 -29.39 24.68
N PRO A 366 15.18 -28.05 24.79
CA PRO A 366 16.18 -27.15 24.23
C PRO A 366 17.44 -27.08 25.10
N ALA A 367 18.58 -26.85 24.47
CA ALA A 367 19.87 -26.59 25.12
C ALA A 367 20.59 -25.45 24.40
N SER A 368 21.49 -24.75 25.10
CA SER A 368 22.29 -23.65 24.55
C SER A 368 23.76 -23.81 24.91
N THR A 369 24.66 -23.40 24.01
CA THR A 369 26.09 -23.24 24.34
C THR A 369 26.39 -21.91 25.03
N LEU A 370 25.43 -21.00 25.09
CA LEU A 370 25.53 -19.73 25.83
C LEU A 370 24.83 -19.85 27.18
N ALA A 371 25.35 -19.15 28.19
CA ALA A 371 24.69 -19.08 29.49
C ALA A 371 23.34 -18.35 29.35
N GLY A 372 22.29 -18.91 29.96
CA GLY A 372 20.93 -18.38 29.88
C GLY A 372 19.90 -19.33 30.46
N THR A 373 18.63 -18.93 30.44
CA THR A 373 17.51 -19.74 30.94
C THR A 373 16.46 -19.95 29.86
N PHE A 374 15.86 -21.15 29.82
CA PHE A 374 14.71 -21.47 28.98
C PHE A 374 13.43 -21.46 29.82
N SER A 375 12.35 -20.93 29.25
CA SER A 375 11.03 -20.92 29.88
C SER A 375 9.92 -21.25 28.87
N PRO A 376 9.22 -22.38 29.03
CA PRO A 376 9.52 -23.48 29.96
C PRO A 376 10.85 -24.18 29.62
N ALA A 377 11.44 -24.90 30.58
CA ALA A 377 12.70 -25.63 30.39
C ALA A 377 12.57 -26.86 29.46
N ALA A 378 11.35 -27.36 29.27
CA ALA A 378 10.98 -28.37 28.28
C ALA A 378 9.58 -28.06 27.75
N ILE A 379 9.34 -28.36 26.48
CA ILE A 379 8.12 -28.02 25.75
C ILE A 379 7.39 -29.31 25.41
N THR A 380 6.08 -29.38 25.60
CA THR A 380 5.29 -30.57 25.27
C THR A 380 4.37 -30.30 24.10
N ILE A 381 4.48 -31.11 23.05
CA ILE A 381 3.46 -31.24 22.01
C ILE A 381 2.45 -32.29 22.52
N PRO A 382 1.17 -31.92 22.77
CA PRO A 382 0.18 -32.87 23.29
C PRO A 382 -0.13 -34.01 22.32
N ALA A 383 -0.50 -35.18 22.84
CA ALA A 383 -1.00 -36.30 22.03
C ALA A 383 -2.22 -35.86 21.19
N GLY A 384 -2.25 -36.25 19.91
CA GLY A 384 -3.32 -35.86 19.00
C GLY A 384 -3.25 -34.41 18.48
N SER A 385 -2.22 -33.64 18.85
CA SER A 385 -2.04 -32.25 18.39
C SER A 385 -1.03 -32.14 17.24
N THR A 386 -1.36 -31.30 16.26
CA THR A 386 -0.43 -30.76 15.25
C THR A 386 -0.17 -29.26 15.44
N ALA A 387 -0.66 -28.66 16.53
CA ALA A 387 -0.50 -27.24 16.79
C ALA A 387 0.94 -26.90 17.22
N ALA A 388 1.41 -25.73 16.80
CA ALA A 388 2.68 -25.18 17.23
C ALA A 388 2.64 -24.77 18.72
N VAL A 389 3.79 -24.87 19.39
CA VAL A 389 3.97 -24.52 20.81
C VAL A 389 5.21 -23.65 20.99
N THR A 390 5.23 -22.75 21.95
CA THR A 390 6.30 -21.74 22.09
C THR A 390 7.09 -21.86 23.39
N PHE A 391 8.33 -21.42 23.38
CA PHE A 391 9.16 -21.21 24.57
C PHE A 391 10.03 -19.96 24.41
N THR A 392 10.65 -19.49 25.48
CA THR A 392 11.60 -18.37 25.45
C THR A 392 12.99 -18.78 25.88
N PHE A 393 14.02 -18.18 25.30
CA PHE A 393 15.41 -18.23 25.78
C PHE A 393 15.88 -16.83 26.20
N THR A 394 16.41 -16.71 27.42
CA THR A 394 16.97 -15.47 27.97
C THR A 394 18.48 -15.65 28.18
N PRO A 395 19.34 -15.18 27.27
CA PRO A 395 20.79 -15.29 27.44
C PRO A 395 21.28 -14.31 28.51
N THR A 396 22.28 -14.71 29.30
CA THR A 396 22.91 -13.83 30.32
C THR A 396 24.28 -13.31 29.89
N THR A 397 24.88 -13.90 28.85
CA THR A 397 26.21 -13.53 28.35
C THR A 397 26.17 -13.18 26.86
N THR A 398 26.96 -12.18 26.47
CA THR A 398 27.14 -11.76 25.06
C THR A 398 28.04 -12.72 24.28
N GLY A 399 27.88 -12.77 22.95
CA GLY A 399 28.68 -13.60 22.05
C GLY A 399 27.84 -14.49 21.14
N SER A 400 28.48 -15.34 20.36
CA SER A 400 27.82 -16.28 19.44
C SER A 400 27.74 -17.68 20.04
N GLY A 401 26.64 -18.38 19.78
CA GLY A 401 26.46 -19.77 20.19
C GLY A 401 25.35 -20.45 19.43
N THR A 402 24.98 -21.65 19.89
CA THR A 402 23.97 -22.48 19.22
C THR A 402 22.91 -22.95 20.19
N LEU A 403 21.66 -22.95 19.73
CA LEU A 403 20.56 -23.65 20.38
C LEU A 403 20.36 -25.01 19.73
N SER A 404 20.36 -26.08 20.52
CA SER A 404 20.15 -27.47 20.06
C SER A 404 18.93 -28.08 20.75
N PHE A 405 18.38 -29.14 20.15
CA PHE A 405 17.09 -29.70 20.56
C PHE A 405 17.15 -31.23 20.60
N THR A 406 16.49 -31.81 21.60
CA THR A 406 16.27 -33.26 21.71
C THR A 406 14.79 -33.53 21.96
N ASN A 407 14.32 -34.74 21.60
CA ASN A 407 12.92 -35.11 21.78
C ASN A 407 12.73 -36.53 22.32
N SER A 408 11.58 -36.78 22.94
CA SER A 408 11.24 -38.07 23.58
C SER A 408 10.59 -39.12 22.66
N ALA A 409 10.31 -38.80 21.38
CA ALA A 409 9.50 -39.65 20.48
C ALA A 409 10.27 -40.15 19.25
N SER A 410 11.62 -40.13 19.29
CA SER A 410 12.49 -40.51 18.18
C SER A 410 12.23 -39.72 16.88
N LEU A 411 11.67 -38.51 16.99
CA LEU A 411 11.54 -37.59 15.86
C LEU A 411 12.93 -37.16 15.39
N THR A 412 13.06 -36.80 14.12
CA THR A 412 14.28 -36.15 13.64
C THR A 412 14.36 -34.75 14.24
N ASN A 413 15.42 -34.47 15.00
CA ASN A 413 15.68 -33.14 15.53
C ASN A 413 16.12 -32.20 14.40
N PRO A 414 15.69 -30.94 14.39
CA PRO A 414 16.18 -29.94 13.46
C PRO A 414 17.65 -29.63 13.75
N THR A 415 18.33 -29.05 12.76
CA THR A 415 19.69 -28.51 12.92
C THR A 415 19.73 -27.44 14.01
N SER A 416 20.84 -27.36 14.74
CA SER A 416 21.02 -26.32 15.76
C SER A 416 20.90 -24.91 15.16
N LEU A 417 20.22 -24.01 15.85
CA LEU A 417 20.08 -22.61 15.45
C LEU A 417 21.30 -21.81 15.90
N LEU A 418 21.94 -21.07 14.99
CA LEU A 418 22.97 -20.10 15.37
C LEU A 418 22.32 -18.84 15.94
N VAL A 419 22.80 -18.39 17.09
CA VAL A 419 22.36 -17.15 17.73
C VAL A 419 23.54 -16.27 18.10
N THR A 420 23.38 -14.96 17.94
CA THR A 420 24.35 -13.94 18.37
C THR A 420 23.70 -13.03 19.40
N VAL A 421 24.31 -12.94 20.58
CA VAL A 421 23.82 -12.13 21.71
C VAL A 421 24.63 -10.84 21.79
N ALA A 422 23.98 -9.71 21.52
CA ALA A 422 24.54 -8.39 21.72
C ALA A 422 24.39 -7.91 23.18
N GLN A 423 25.25 -7.00 23.60
CA GLN A 423 25.11 -6.32 24.89
C GLN A 423 23.89 -5.38 24.86
N ALA A 424 23.10 -5.35 25.92
CA ALA A 424 22.03 -4.35 26.06
C ALA A 424 22.66 -2.95 26.12
N GLN A 425 22.27 -2.07 25.18
CA GLN A 425 22.76 -0.70 25.14
C GLN A 425 22.17 0.09 26.30
N ALA A 426 23.02 0.76 27.10
CA ALA A 426 22.55 1.64 28.15
C ALA A 426 21.73 2.81 27.57
N ALA A 427 20.73 3.29 28.31
CA ALA A 427 19.96 4.45 27.88
C ALA A 427 20.85 5.69 27.78
N PHE A 428 20.57 6.61 26.85
CA PHE A 428 21.37 7.82 26.70
C PHE A 428 21.33 8.66 27.98
N SER A 429 22.47 9.20 28.39
CA SER A 429 22.62 9.99 29.62
C SER A 429 22.93 11.47 29.36
N THR A 430 22.99 11.87 28.09
CA THR A 430 23.38 13.21 27.61
C THR A 430 22.44 13.67 26.49
N TYR A 431 22.43 14.97 26.21
CA TYR A 431 21.80 15.56 25.02
C TYR A 431 22.61 16.78 24.57
N THR A 432 22.44 17.18 23.31
CA THR A 432 23.10 18.37 22.72
C THR A 432 22.06 19.36 22.25
N VAL A 433 22.44 20.65 22.17
CA VAL A 433 21.59 21.71 21.62
C VAL A 433 22.38 22.48 20.57
N SER A 434 21.80 22.71 19.39
CA SER A 434 22.40 23.48 18.31
C SER A 434 21.48 24.60 17.82
N GLY A 435 22.05 25.77 17.51
CA GLY A 435 21.34 26.95 17.02
C GLY A 435 22.31 28.12 16.80
N ALA A 436 21.86 29.17 16.11
CA ALA A 436 22.71 30.34 15.85
C ALA A 436 22.96 31.17 17.13
N THR A 437 24.19 31.64 17.34
CA THR A 437 24.57 32.44 18.52
C THR A 437 24.54 33.96 18.27
N SER A 438 24.47 34.39 17.01
CA SER A 438 24.28 35.77 16.60
C SER A 438 22.83 36.01 16.20
N LEU A 439 22.15 36.87 16.95
CA LEU A 439 20.71 37.07 16.88
C LEU A 439 20.37 38.52 16.48
N THR A 440 19.14 38.73 16.03
CA THR A 440 18.58 40.08 15.79
C THR A 440 17.37 40.28 16.70
N VAL A 441 17.30 41.44 17.35
CA VAL A 441 16.15 41.79 18.22
C VAL A 441 14.84 41.67 17.45
N GLY A 442 13.88 40.92 18.00
CA GLY A 442 12.57 40.67 17.41
C GLY A 442 12.49 39.53 16.40
N ALA A 443 13.60 38.88 16.05
CA ALA A 443 13.63 37.72 15.14
C ALA A 443 13.80 36.41 15.93
N GLY A 444 12.90 35.45 15.73
CA GLY A 444 12.97 34.14 16.36
C GLY A 444 14.06 33.25 15.76
N THR A 445 14.86 32.60 16.59
CA THR A 445 15.89 31.63 16.19
C THR A 445 15.56 30.26 16.75
N VAL A 446 15.57 29.23 15.89
CA VAL A 446 15.27 27.85 16.26
C VAL A 446 16.50 27.15 16.81
N TYR A 447 16.33 26.43 17.90
CA TYR A 447 17.32 25.57 18.54
C TYR A 447 16.81 24.13 18.55
N THR A 448 17.69 23.19 18.19
CA THR A 448 17.39 21.76 18.13
C THR A 448 18.06 21.04 19.28
N VAL A 449 17.29 20.30 20.06
CA VAL A 449 17.71 19.42 21.14
C VAL A 449 17.80 18.00 20.61
N THR A 450 19.00 17.40 20.63
CA THR A 450 19.24 16.06 20.11
C THR A 450 19.68 15.13 21.26
N PRO A 451 18.95 14.02 21.52
CA PRO A 451 19.39 12.99 22.47
C PRO A 451 20.78 12.44 22.14
N GLY A 452 21.57 12.10 23.16
CA GLY A 452 22.89 11.49 22.99
C GLY A 452 22.84 10.05 22.48
N SER A 453 24.01 9.42 22.31
CA SER A 453 24.10 8.02 21.91
C SER A 453 23.66 7.09 23.05
N GLY A 454 22.73 6.18 22.76
CA GLY A 454 22.21 5.20 23.72
C GLY A 454 20.78 4.77 23.39
N ALA A 455 20.26 3.82 24.15
CA ALA A 455 18.86 3.42 24.05
C ALA A 455 17.92 4.55 24.54
N ALA A 456 16.66 4.51 24.10
CA ALA A 456 15.68 5.48 24.56
C ALA A 456 15.43 5.39 26.07
N LEU A 457 15.09 6.52 26.69
CA LEU A 457 14.73 6.57 28.10
C LEU A 457 13.35 5.92 28.31
N SER A 458 13.17 5.24 29.45
CA SER A 458 11.91 4.62 29.85
C SER A 458 10.85 5.62 30.32
N SER A 459 11.24 6.86 30.60
CA SER A 459 10.37 7.96 31.02
C SER A 459 10.66 9.20 30.17
N ALA A 460 9.64 10.01 29.94
CA ALA A 460 9.79 11.27 29.21
C ALA A 460 10.64 12.27 30.01
N VAL A 461 11.48 13.02 29.32
CA VAL A 461 12.34 14.06 29.93
C VAL A 461 12.02 15.42 29.36
N THR A 462 11.68 16.36 30.23
CA THR A 462 11.43 17.75 29.87
C THR A 462 12.73 18.55 29.98
N ILE A 463 13.07 19.25 28.91
CA ILE A 463 14.18 20.19 28.81
C ILE A 463 13.63 21.61 28.91
N THR A 464 14.20 22.38 29.83
CA THR A 464 13.83 23.77 30.10
C THR A 464 15.00 24.68 29.73
N PRO A 465 14.94 25.39 28.60
CA PRO A 465 15.93 26.41 28.25
C PRO A 465 15.72 27.69 29.09
N ALA A 466 16.81 28.37 29.41
CA ALA A 466 16.81 29.66 30.10
C ALA A 466 17.88 30.58 29.51
N SER A 467 17.60 31.87 29.36
CA SER A 467 18.59 32.84 28.92
C SER A 467 18.69 34.04 29.85
N THR A 468 19.91 34.58 30.02
CA THR A 468 20.15 35.87 30.67
C THR A 468 20.01 37.06 29.71
N LEU A 469 19.92 36.81 28.40
CA LEU A 469 19.54 37.80 27.40
C LEU A 469 18.01 37.95 27.41
N ALA A 470 17.51 39.19 27.49
CA ALA A 470 16.07 39.44 27.52
C ALA A 470 15.39 38.94 26.23
N GLY A 471 14.35 38.12 26.37
CA GLY A 471 13.65 37.50 25.25
C GLY A 471 12.59 36.49 25.69
N SER A 472 11.97 35.80 24.73
CA SER A 472 10.93 34.79 24.97
C SER A 472 11.24 33.47 24.28
N PHE A 473 10.89 32.36 24.93
CA PHE A 473 10.97 31.01 24.38
C PHE A 473 9.61 30.53 23.89
N SER A 474 9.58 29.82 22.75
CA SER A 474 8.38 29.19 22.19
C SER A 474 8.70 27.83 21.56
N PRO A 475 8.20 26.71 22.11
CA PRO A 475 7.58 26.59 23.44
C PRO A 475 8.57 26.90 24.58
N THR A 476 8.05 27.14 25.79
CA THR A 476 8.87 27.44 26.99
C THR A 476 9.65 26.23 27.51
N THR A 477 9.21 25.01 27.19
CA THR A 477 9.92 23.75 27.44
C THR A 477 9.70 22.80 26.26
N VAL A 478 10.59 21.84 26.09
CA VAL A 478 10.46 20.76 25.10
C VAL A 478 10.63 19.40 25.78
N THR A 479 9.88 18.40 25.35
CA THR A 479 9.90 17.07 25.99
C THR A 479 10.40 16.03 25.00
N ILE A 480 11.42 15.28 25.40
CA ILE A 480 11.83 14.03 24.74
C ILE A 480 10.90 12.93 25.27
N PRO A 481 10.03 12.32 24.44
CA PRO A 481 9.10 11.29 24.89
C PRO A 481 9.80 10.01 25.36
N ALA A 482 9.16 9.26 26.27
CA ALA A 482 9.61 7.92 26.64
C ALA A 482 9.66 7.02 25.39
N GLY A 483 10.71 6.22 25.25
CA GLY A 483 10.92 5.37 24.07
C GLY A 483 11.39 6.10 22.80
N SER A 484 11.63 7.42 22.85
CA SER A 484 12.10 8.19 21.71
C SER A 484 13.58 8.57 21.79
N THR A 485 14.26 8.53 20.64
CA THR A 485 15.58 9.12 20.41
C THR A 485 15.53 10.28 19.41
N ALA A 486 14.33 10.75 19.04
CA ALA A 486 14.16 11.83 18.08
C ALA A 486 14.53 13.19 18.66
N ALA A 487 15.04 14.08 17.81
CA ALA A 487 15.32 15.46 18.18
C ALA A 487 14.03 16.28 18.33
N VAL A 488 14.03 17.25 19.24
CA VAL A 488 12.93 18.21 19.47
C VAL A 488 13.45 19.64 19.37
N SER A 489 12.60 20.63 19.15
CA SER A 489 13.06 22.01 18.93
C SER A 489 12.24 23.07 19.67
N PHE A 490 12.90 24.18 19.99
CA PHE A 490 12.26 25.39 20.52
C PHE A 490 12.84 26.64 19.84
N THR A 491 12.12 27.77 19.93
CA THR A 491 12.54 29.06 19.37
C THR A 491 12.85 30.05 20.49
N PHE A 492 13.95 30.80 20.39
CA PHE A 492 14.24 31.95 21.25
C PHE A 492 14.19 33.26 20.44
N THR A 493 13.46 34.26 20.94
CA THR A 493 13.34 35.58 20.32
C THR A 493 13.84 36.66 21.29
N PRO A 494 14.99 37.30 21.04
CA PRO A 494 15.50 38.35 21.92
C PRO A 494 14.67 39.64 21.79
N SER A 495 14.39 40.29 22.92
CA SER A 495 13.61 41.54 22.99
C SER A 495 14.46 42.80 23.17
N ALA A 496 15.77 42.65 23.41
CA ALA A 496 16.71 43.75 23.53
C ALA A 496 18.09 43.38 22.95
N ALA A 497 18.84 44.39 22.51
CA ALA A 497 20.22 44.20 22.03
C ALA A 497 21.17 44.03 23.22
N GLY A 498 22.19 43.19 23.06
CA GLY A 498 23.14 42.87 24.12
C GLY A 498 23.65 41.43 24.03
N SER A 499 24.44 41.03 25.02
CA SER A 499 24.91 39.66 25.17
C SER A 499 24.27 38.99 26.38
N GLY A 500 24.11 37.67 26.31
CA GLY A 500 23.71 36.85 27.43
C GLY A 500 24.10 35.39 27.20
N THR A 501 23.71 34.53 28.12
CA THR A 501 24.00 33.10 28.08
C THR A 501 22.70 32.32 27.90
N LEU A 502 22.74 31.25 27.12
CA LEU A 502 21.68 30.25 26.99
C LEU A 502 22.10 29.01 27.77
N SER A 503 21.25 28.57 28.69
CA SER A 503 21.50 27.48 29.63
C SER A 503 20.31 26.53 29.68
N PHE A 504 20.52 25.31 30.19
CA PHE A 504 19.51 24.26 30.14
C PHE A 504 19.42 23.51 31.47
N THR A 505 18.21 23.09 31.80
CA THR A 505 17.92 22.13 32.88
C THR A 505 17.01 21.03 32.35
N ASN A 506 17.04 19.86 32.99
CA ASN A 506 16.19 18.74 32.59
C ASN A 506 15.63 17.98 33.80
N SER A 507 14.48 17.32 33.61
CA SER A 507 13.81 16.54 34.65
C SER A 507 14.30 15.09 34.81
N GLY A 508 15.24 14.64 33.97
CA GLY A 508 15.64 13.22 33.83
C GLY A 508 17.03 12.88 34.37
N SER A 509 17.66 13.80 35.11
CA SER A 509 19.06 13.66 35.56
C SER A 509 20.08 13.46 34.41
N LEU A 510 19.74 13.88 33.19
CA LEU A 510 20.67 13.90 32.07
C LEU A 510 21.75 14.96 32.31
N SER A 511 22.94 14.75 31.76
CA SER A 511 23.96 15.80 31.77
C SER A 511 23.54 16.93 30.82
N ASN A 512 23.43 18.15 31.33
CA ASN A 512 23.13 19.32 30.52
C ASN A 512 24.36 19.72 29.67
N PRO A 513 24.16 20.17 28.43
CA PRO A 513 25.23 20.75 27.64
C PRO A 513 25.74 22.05 28.28
N ALA A 514 26.95 22.46 27.89
CA ALA A 514 27.53 23.73 28.33
C ALA A 514 26.63 24.92 27.92
N SER A 515 26.69 26.01 28.69
CA SER A 515 25.95 27.22 28.33
C SER A 515 26.61 27.94 27.14
N GLU A 516 25.79 28.39 26.19
CA GLU A 516 26.23 29.09 24.99
C GLU A 516 26.12 30.61 25.17
N THR A 517 27.03 31.37 24.56
CA THR A 517 26.94 32.85 24.58
C THR A 517 26.13 33.35 23.37
N LEU A 518 25.06 34.08 23.64
CA LEU A 518 24.20 34.72 22.63
C LEU A 518 24.52 36.21 22.54
N THR A 519 24.54 36.74 21.31
CA THR A 519 24.66 38.19 21.05
C THR A 519 23.53 38.66 20.15
N ALA A 520 22.64 39.52 20.65
CA ALA A 520 21.58 40.14 19.86
C ALA A 520 21.96 41.57 19.44
N SER A 521 21.80 41.85 18.15
CA SER A 521 22.01 43.17 17.56
C SER A 521 20.68 43.90 17.38
N SER A 522 20.65 45.22 17.56
CA SER A 522 19.47 46.03 17.26
C SER A 522 19.18 46.04 15.75
N SER A 523 17.89 46.03 15.39
CA SER A 523 17.48 46.29 14.01
C SER A 523 17.72 47.76 13.69
N GLN A 524 18.49 48.06 12.63
CA GLN A 524 18.79 49.44 12.24
C GLN A 524 17.58 50.08 11.54
N THR A 525 17.19 51.29 11.94
CA THR A 525 16.20 52.09 11.21
C THR A 525 16.78 52.59 9.89
N ALA A 526 15.96 52.77 8.86
CA ALA A 526 16.42 53.25 7.55
C ALA A 526 17.07 54.65 7.65
N PHE A 527 18.06 54.95 6.81
CA PHE A 527 18.73 56.25 6.84
C PHE A 527 17.76 57.39 6.51
N THR A 528 17.82 58.50 7.24
CA THR A 528 16.94 59.68 7.07
C THR A 528 17.67 60.91 6.53
N THR A 529 18.98 60.79 6.30
CA THR A 529 19.88 61.87 5.85
C THR A 529 20.83 61.35 4.78
N TYR A 530 21.42 62.26 4.00
CA TYR A 530 22.52 61.99 3.08
C TYR A 530 23.48 63.18 3.07
N SER A 531 24.74 62.99 2.69
CA SER A 531 25.75 64.05 2.57
C SER A 531 26.24 64.17 1.13
N VAL A 532 26.80 65.33 0.74
CA VAL A 532 27.39 65.54 -0.59
C VAL A 532 28.84 65.99 -0.45
N SER A 533 29.77 65.37 -1.20
CA SER A 533 31.13 65.88 -1.34
C SER A 533 31.16 67.09 -2.29
N THR A 534 31.72 68.22 -1.86
CA THR A 534 31.74 69.47 -2.64
C THR A 534 33.18 69.92 -2.96
N PRO A 535 33.56 70.04 -4.24
CA PRO A 535 34.69 70.87 -4.63
C PRO A 535 34.30 72.34 -4.50
N SER A 536 35.05 73.14 -3.74
CA SER A 536 34.74 74.56 -3.44
C SER A 536 35.11 75.54 -4.58
N ILE A 537 35.93 75.09 -5.53
CA ILE A 537 36.37 75.86 -6.70
C ILE A 537 36.17 74.99 -7.95
N LEU A 538 35.59 75.59 -9.00
CA LEU A 538 35.34 74.97 -10.29
C LEU A 538 36.14 75.68 -11.39
N THR A 539 36.37 75.03 -12.52
CA THR A 539 36.96 75.66 -13.70
C THR A 539 35.92 75.73 -14.79
N VAL A 540 35.79 76.90 -15.43
CA VAL A 540 34.84 77.09 -16.54
C VAL A 540 35.10 76.06 -17.64
N GLY A 541 34.05 75.33 -18.04
CA GLY A 541 34.11 74.30 -19.08
C GLY A 541 34.49 72.89 -18.61
N THR A 542 34.83 72.69 -17.33
CA THR A 542 35.23 71.37 -16.79
C THR A 542 34.16 70.80 -15.86
N ALA A 543 33.74 69.57 -16.09
CA ALA A 543 32.78 68.87 -15.23
C ALA A 543 33.41 68.50 -13.87
N ALA A 544 32.75 68.88 -12.78
CA ALA A 544 33.13 68.50 -11.42
C ALA A 544 32.15 67.47 -10.85
N THR A 545 32.66 66.41 -10.23
CA THR A 545 31.85 65.30 -9.68
C THR A 545 31.47 65.57 -8.22
N PHE A 546 30.20 65.33 -7.90
CA PHE A 546 29.61 65.37 -6.57
C PHE A 546 29.15 63.96 -6.20
N THR A 547 29.55 63.48 -5.03
CA THR A 547 29.15 62.16 -4.51
C THR A 547 28.15 62.36 -3.38
N LEU A 548 26.95 61.80 -3.54
CA LEU A 548 25.89 61.78 -2.56
C LEU A 548 25.96 60.45 -1.79
N THR A 549 26.22 60.52 -0.49
CA THR A 549 26.41 59.35 0.37
C THR A 549 25.26 59.25 1.37
N PRO A 550 24.52 58.13 1.43
CA PRO A 550 23.52 57.89 2.47
C PRO A 550 24.11 58.01 3.88
N GLY A 551 23.34 58.54 4.82
CA GLY A 551 23.69 58.59 6.24
C GLY A 551 23.69 57.20 6.90
N ALA A 552 23.98 57.15 8.19
CA ALA A 552 23.94 55.90 8.96
C ALA A 552 22.50 55.38 9.08
N GLY A 553 22.28 54.11 8.74
CA GLY A 553 20.99 53.43 8.83
C GLY A 553 20.85 52.25 7.86
N ALA A 554 19.74 51.52 7.96
CA ALA A 554 19.38 50.48 6.99
C ALA A 554 18.97 51.09 5.63
N ALA A 555 18.92 50.26 4.59
CA ALA A 555 18.46 50.71 3.28
C ALA A 555 16.99 51.16 3.30
N LEU A 556 16.65 52.10 2.41
CA LEU A 556 15.27 52.54 2.22
C LEU A 556 14.42 51.44 1.59
N SER A 557 13.16 51.32 2.01
CA SER A 557 12.19 50.36 1.45
C SER A 557 11.60 50.79 0.10
N SER A 558 11.89 52.01 -0.35
CA SER A 558 11.46 52.58 -1.63
C SER A 558 12.55 53.50 -2.17
N ALA A 559 12.66 53.61 -3.50
CA ALA A 559 13.68 54.42 -4.13
C ALA A 559 13.42 55.92 -3.91
N VAL A 560 14.49 56.70 -3.66
CA VAL A 560 14.40 58.15 -3.44
C VAL A 560 15.25 58.89 -4.47
N THR A 561 14.62 59.81 -5.21
CA THR A 561 15.28 60.64 -6.23
C THR A 561 15.75 61.94 -5.61
N VAL A 562 17.01 62.32 -5.86
CA VAL A 562 17.65 63.57 -5.43
C VAL A 562 17.94 64.44 -6.66
N THR A 563 17.52 65.71 -6.62
CA THR A 563 17.67 66.68 -7.71
C THR A 563 18.57 67.84 -7.25
N PRO A 564 19.77 67.99 -7.83
CA PRO A 564 20.66 69.13 -7.57
C PRO A 564 20.20 70.40 -8.33
N SER A 565 20.51 71.57 -7.77
CA SER A 565 20.29 72.87 -8.43
C SER A 565 21.42 73.85 -8.12
N SER A 566 21.62 74.84 -9.00
CA SER A 566 22.67 75.85 -8.85
C SER A 566 22.19 77.22 -9.33
N THR A 567 22.62 78.29 -8.66
CA THR A 567 22.48 79.66 -9.18
C THR A 567 23.64 80.10 -10.09
N LEU A 568 24.71 79.30 -10.20
CA LEU A 568 25.80 79.49 -11.15
C LEU A 568 25.42 78.88 -12.50
N ALA A 569 25.61 79.58 -13.61
CA ALA A 569 25.22 79.07 -14.93
C ALA A 569 26.08 77.87 -15.35
N GLY A 570 25.46 76.72 -15.58
CA GLY A 570 26.11 75.47 -15.96
C GLY A 570 25.12 74.32 -16.08
N THR A 571 25.60 73.13 -16.41
CA THR A 571 24.76 71.95 -16.66
C THR A 571 25.09 70.80 -15.70
N PHE A 572 24.06 70.18 -15.13
CA PHE A 572 24.19 68.94 -14.36
C PHE A 572 24.06 67.70 -15.25
N SER A 573 24.86 66.66 -14.99
CA SER A 573 24.77 65.37 -15.67
C SER A 573 25.05 64.21 -14.71
N PRO A 574 24.07 63.30 -14.46
CA PRO A 574 22.65 63.42 -14.83
C PRO A 574 21.95 64.57 -14.07
N ALA A 575 20.78 65.01 -14.55
CA ALA A 575 19.99 66.09 -13.94
C ALA A 575 19.36 65.71 -12.58
N SER A 576 19.31 64.42 -12.24
CA SER A 576 18.92 63.87 -10.94
C SER A 576 19.56 62.50 -10.73
N VAL A 577 19.72 62.07 -9.48
CA VAL A 577 20.28 60.77 -9.08
C VAL A 577 19.33 60.04 -8.14
N THR A 578 19.31 58.70 -8.16
CA THR A 578 18.34 57.91 -7.36
C THR A 578 19.07 56.97 -6.42
N PHE A 579 18.73 57.01 -5.13
CA PHE A 579 19.05 55.93 -4.18
C PHE A 579 18.05 54.77 -4.38
N PRO A 580 18.50 53.58 -4.83
CA PRO A 580 17.61 52.44 -5.06
C PRO A 580 17.07 51.86 -3.73
N ALA A 581 15.85 51.30 -3.76
CA ALA A 581 15.33 50.53 -2.63
C ALA A 581 16.25 49.35 -2.31
N GLY A 582 16.51 49.09 -1.02
CA GLY A 582 17.41 48.03 -0.58
C GLY A 582 18.92 48.33 -0.70
N SER A 583 19.32 49.53 -1.16
CA SER A 583 20.73 49.93 -1.30
C SER A 583 21.15 51.01 -0.28
N THR A 584 22.39 50.91 0.20
CA THR A 584 23.09 51.96 0.97
C THR A 584 24.29 52.54 0.20
N ALA A 585 24.41 52.23 -1.09
CA ALA A 585 25.51 52.72 -1.93
C ALA A 585 25.39 54.22 -2.25
N ALA A 586 26.53 54.90 -2.35
CA ALA A 586 26.60 56.29 -2.79
C ALA A 586 26.27 56.44 -4.29
N VAL A 587 25.75 57.59 -4.69
CA VAL A 587 25.42 57.94 -6.08
C VAL A 587 26.10 59.24 -6.49
N THR A 588 26.36 59.45 -7.78
CA THR A 588 27.16 60.59 -8.24
C THR A 588 26.45 61.41 -9.33
N CYS A 589 26.66 62.72 -9.31
CA CYS A 589 26.32 63.62 -10.43
C CYS A 589 27.48 64.57 -10.72
N THR A 590 27.48 65.18 -11.91
CA THR A 590 28.50 66.16 -12.31
C THR A 590 27.87 67.52 -12.58
N PHE A 591 28.62 68.61 -12.38
CA PHE A 591 28.26 69.96 -12.80
C PHE A 591 29.37 70.61 -13.63
N THR A 592 29.02 71.18 -14.78
CA THR A 592 29.95 71.91 -15.65
C THR A 592 29.58 73.39 -15.68
N PRO A 593 30.35 74.29 -15.03
CA PRO A 593 30.09 75.73 -15.11
C PRO A 593 30.40 76.26 -16.51
N SER A 594 29.48 77.06 -17.05
CA SER A 594 29.59 77.69 -18.37
C SER A 594 30.19 79.10 -18.33
N VAL A 595 30.27 79.71 -17.15
CA VAL A 595 30.82 81.06 -16.92
C VAL A 595 31.63 81.10 -15.62
N ALA A 596 32.56 82.04 -15.52
CA ALA A 596 33.25 82.33 -14.27
C ALA A 596 32.33 83.15 -13.33
N GLY A 597 32.40 82.89 -12.03
CA GLY A 597 31.54 83.53 -11.02
C GLY A 597 31.25 82.61 -9.83
N SER A 598 30.50 83.10 -8.85
CA SER A 598 30.05 82.31 -7.69
C SER A 598 28.54 82.03 -7.75
N GLY A 599 28.12 80.88 -7.22
CA GLY A 599 26.71 80.57 -7.05
C GLY A 599 26.46 79.52 -5.98
N THR A 600 25.21 79.42 -5.55
CA THR A 600 24.77 78.54 -4.47
C THR A 600 24.25 77.24 -5.05
N PHE A 601 24.77 76.12 -4.55
CA PHE A 601 24.34 74.76 -4.86
C PHE A 601 23.44 74.23 -3.76
N SER A 602 22.29 73.66 -4.13
CA SER A 602 21.34 73.07 -3.20
C SER A 602 20.73 71.78 -3.77
N PHE A 603 20.15 70.95 -2.90
CA PHE A 603 19.57 69.66 -3.27
C PHE A 603 18.14 69.55 -2.74
N THR A 604 17.29 68.86 -3.48
CA THR A 604 15.93 68.46 -3.07
C THR A 604 15.76 66.97 -3.29
N ASN A 605 14.89 66.29 -2.51
CA ASN A 605 14.65 64.86 -2.64
C ASN A 605 13.17 64.49 -2.52
N SER A 606 12.78 63.37 -3.12
CA SER A 606 11.41 62.87 -3.18
C SER A 606 10.95 62.06 -1.95
N GLY A 607 11.83 61.84 -0.96
CA GLY A 607 11.67 60.81 0.08
C GLY A 607 11.63 61.32 1.51
N SER A 608 11.32 62.60 1.74
CA SER A 608 11.36 63.24 3.07
C SER A 608 12.72 63.13 3.79
N LEU A 609 13.81 62.85 3.07
CA LEU A 609 15.16 62.88 3.64
C LEU A 609 15.53 64.33 3.97
N SER A 610 16.37 64.53 4.98
CA SER A 610 16.93 65.87 5.23
C SER A 610 17.97 66.22 4.16
N ASN A 611 17.77 67.32 3.44
CA ASN A 611 18.73 67.79 2.44
C ASN A 611 19.95 68.44 3.13
N PRO A 612 21.17 68.26 2.59
CA PRO A 612 22.35 69.00 3.01
C PRO A 612 22.16 70.52 2.91
N ALA A 613 22.88 71.26 3.75
CA ALA A 613 22.91 72.72 3.67
C ALA A 613 23.43 73.19 2.30
N PRO A 614 22.87 74.26 1.70
CA PRO A 614 23.38 74.81 0.46
C PRO A 614 24.84 75.26 0.56
N VAL A 615 25.63 75.06 -0.50
CA VAL A 615 27.08 75.36 -0.53
C VAL A 615 27.38 76.35 -1.65
N THR A 616 28.21 77.35 -1.37
CA THR A 616 28.67 78.31 -2.38
C THR A 616 29.87 77.76 -3.15
N LEU A 617 29.78 77.71 -4.48
CA LEU A 617 30.87 77.30 -5.38
C LEU A 617 31.32 78.47 -6.25
N THR A 618 32.62 78.54 -6.55
CA THR A 618 33.19 79.60 -7.41
C THR A 618 33.89 79.01 -8.62
N ALA A 619 33.45 79.35 -9.83
CA ALA A 619 34.11 79.02 -11.09
C ALA A 619 35.09 80.13 -11.51
N THR A 620 36.33 79.77 -11.84
CA THR A 620 37.38 80.75 -12.22
C THR A 620 37.86 80.55 -13.66
N SER A 621 38.28 81.64 -14.32
CA SER A 621 38.97 81.65 -15.62
C SER A 621 40.50 81.66 -15.42
N THR A 622 41.24 81.05 -16.34
CA THR A 622 42.67 80.78 -16.24
C THR A 622 43.57 82.03 -16.37
N ASN A 623 44.49 82.23 -15.42
CA ASN A 623 45.63 83.15 -15.49
C ASN A 623 46.86 82.57 -14.76
N SER A 624 48.05 82.89 -15.28
CA SER A 624 49.46 82.74 -14.84
C SER A 624 49.78 81.88 -13.60
N SER A 625 50.69 80.89 -13.74
CA SER A 625 51.07 79.98 -12.63
C SER A 625 51.83 80.65 -11.49
N SER A 626 51.25 80.53 -10.31
CA SER A 626 51.86 80.75 -8.99
C SER A 626 52.07 79.44 -8.21
N SER A 627 51.90 78.27 -8.84
CA SER A 627 51.87 76.96 -8.17
C SER A 627 52.46 75.81 -9.01
N TYR A 628 52.52 74.62 -8.42
CA TYR A 628 52.84 73.34 -9.06
C TYR A 628 51.91 72.26 -8.51
N VAL A 629 51.73 71.15 -9.23
CA VAL A 629 50.79 70.09 -8.88
C VAL A 629 51.54 68.80 -8.57
N LEU A 630 51.17 68.15 -7.48
CA LEU A 630 51.58 66.79 -7.13
C LEU A 630 50.50 65.80 -7.58
N SER A 631 50.89 64.77 -8.33
CA SER A 631 50.00 63.70 -8.78
C SER A 631 50.64 62.33 -8.60
N GLY A 632 49.85 61.30 -8.35
CA GLY A 632 50.34 59.94 -8.16
C GLY A 632 49.24 59.03 -7.62
N ALA A 633 49.60 57.79 -7.30
CA ALA A 633 48.66 56.80 -6.80
C ALA A 633 48.12 57.18 -5.41
N THR A 634 46.81 57.04 -5.21
CA THR A 634 46.14 57.23 -3.90
C THR A 634 46.05 55.92 -3.10
N THR A 635 46.53 54.81 -3.66
CA THR A 635 46.64 53.51 -2.99
C THR A 635 48.03 52.95 -3.23
N LEU A 636 48.75 52.65 -2.17
CA LEU A 636 50.12 52.16 -2.20
C LEU A 636 50.21 50.78 -1.56
N THR A 637 51.26 50.04 -1.87
CA THR A 637 51.56 48.75 -1.22
C THR A 637 52.80 48.90 -0.37
N VAL A 638 52.73 48.43 0.88
CA VAL A 638 53.88 48.41 1.80
C VAL A 638 55.06 47.70 1.15
N GLY A 639 56.24 48.32 1.15
CA GLY A 639 57.47 47.79 0.58
C GLY A 639 57.65 48.01 -0.93
N GLN A 640 56.68 48.58 -1.64
CA GLN A 640 56.77 48.89 -3.07
C GLN A 640 56.91 50.39 -3.34
N ALA A 641 57.82 50.74 -4.25
CA ALA A 641 58.03 52.12 -4.69
C ALA A 641 56.89 52.57 -5.61
N SER A 642 56.14 53.59 -5.20
CA SER A 642 55.10 54.22 -6.02
C SER A 642 55.63 55.53 -6.59
N THR A 643 55.46 55.76 -7.90
CA THR A 643 55.95 56.96 -8.58
C THR A 643 54.96 58.12 -8.41
N PHE A 644 55.48 59.28 -8.01
CA PHE A 644 54.75 60.53 -7.90
C PHE A 644 55.38 61.56 -8.83
N ILE A 645 54.53 62.31 -9.51
CA ILE A 645 54.91 63.26 -10.56
C ILE A 645 54.60 64.67 -10.06
N VAL A 646 55.59 65.54 -10.15
CA VAL A 646 55.50 66.96 -9.86
C VAL A 646 55.51 67.73 -11.18
N THR A 647 54.43 68.46 -11.44
CA THR A 647 54.22 69.18 -12.72
C THR A 647 53.97 70.66 -12.46
N PRO A 648 54.65 71.61 -13.13
CA PRO A 648 54.31 73.04 -13.07
C PRO A 648 52.86 73.26 -13.51
N SER A 649 52.09 74.11 -12.80
CA SER A 649 50.63 74.21 -13.02
C SER A 649 50.20 74.94 -14.31
N SER A 650 51.14 75.37 -15.17
CA SER A 650 50.86 75.91 -16.51
C SER A 650 52.03 75.71 -17.49
N GLN A 651 51.72 75.74 -18.78
CA GLN A 651 52.66 75.57 -19.92
C GLN A 651 53.64 76.76 -20.11
N THR A 652 53.91 77.57 -19.09
CA THR A 652 54.91 78.65 -19.16
C THR A 652 56.05 78.40 -18.20
N THR A 653 57.24 78.85 -18.60
CA THR A 653 58.52 78.53 -17.99
C THR A 653 58.72 79.16 -16.61
N LEU A 654 59.22 78.36 -15.65
CA LEU A 654 59.69 78.85 -14.35
C LEU A 654 60.86 79.84 -14.53
N SER A 655 60.88 80.92 -13.74
CA SER A 655 61.93 81.95 -13.79
C SER A 655 63.24 81.57 -13.09
N ALA A 656 63.26 80.46 -12.34
CA ALA A 656 64.43 79.90 -11.67
C ALA A 656 64.22 78.40 -11.40
N ASN A 657 65.31 77.65 -11.12
CA ASN A 657 65.21 76.26 -10.70
C ASN A 657 64.54 76.19 -9.32
N VAL A 658 63.59 75.29 -9.15
CA VAL A 658 62.87 75.07 -7.90
C VAL A 658 63.11 73.65 -7.42
N VAL A 659 63.69 73.53 -6.22
CA VAL A 659 63.91 72.24 -5.56
C VAL A 659 62.66 71.88 -4.76
N ILE A 660 62.12 70.70 -5.02
CA ILE A 660 60.93 70.13 -4.41
C ILE A 660 61.37 69.00 -3.47
N THR A 661 60.99 69.10 -2.21
CA THR A 661 61.29 68.11 -1.17
C THR A 661 60.00 67.41 -0.76
N PRO A 662 59.83 66.11 -1.08
CA PRO A 662 58.67 65.36 -0.64
C PRO A 662 58.77 64.95 0.83
N ALA A 663 57.62 64.89 1.49
CA ALA A 663 57.44 64.38 2.84
C ALA A 663 56.16 63.53 2.91
N SER A 664 56.14 62.57 3.81
CA SER A 664 54.99 61.70 4.05
C SER A 664 54.70 61.64 5.55
N THR A 665 53.42 61.64 5.90
CA THR A 665 52.98 61.39 7.28
C THR A 665 53.04 59.90 7.66
N LEU A 666 53.22 59.01 6.68
CA LEU A 666 53.43 57.58 6.87
C LEU A 666 54.92 57.24 6.69
N ALA A 667 55.45 56.34 7.52
CA ALA A 667 56.85 55.91 7.46
C ALA A 667 57.16 55.26 6.11
N GLY A 668 58.32 55.58 5.54
CA GLY A 668 58.77 55.07 4.24
C GLY A 668 60.03 55.76 3.74
N THR A 669 60.46 55.43 2.52
CA THR A 669 61.65 56.01 1.89
C THR A 669 61.30 56.71 0.58
N PHE A 670 61.96 57.85 0.33
CA PHE A 670 61.85 58.59 -0.93
C PHE A 670 63.09 58.36 -1.79
N ASN A 671 62.92 58.22 -3.10
CA ASN A 671 64.02 58.12 -4.05
C ASN A 671 63.70 58.87 -5.36
N PRO A 672 64.46 59.93 -5.71
CA PRO A 672 65.42 60.65 -4.87
C PRO A 672 64.74 61.41 -3.71
N THR A 673 65.52 61.86 -2.72
CA THR A 673 65.01 62.62 -1.54
C THR A 673 64.57 64.05 -1.86
N SER A 674 64.88 64.55 -3.05
CA SER A 674 64.33 65.78 -3.63
C SER A 674 64.42 65.72 -5.15
N VAL A 675 63.58 66.50 -5.84
CA VAL A 675 63.56 66.64 -7.29
C VAL A 675 63.62 68.13 -7.66
N THR A 676 64.21 68.48 -8.81
CA THR A 676 64.36 69.88 -9.22
C THR A 676 63.57 70.17 -10.47
N LEU A 677 62.58 71.07 -10.38
CA LEU A 677 61.95 71.68 -11.55
C LEU A 677 62.93 72.72 -12.12
N LEU A 678 63.33 72.56 -13.38
CA LEU A 678 64.32 73.44 -14.02
C LEU A 678 63.67 74.74 -14.51
N ALA A 679 64.40 75.86 -14.35
CA ALA A 679 64.09 77.15 -14.97
C ALA A 679 63.93 76.98 -16.47
N GLY A 680 62.99 77.69 -17.10
CA GLY A 680 62.79 77.52 -18.54
C GLY A 680 62.03 76.25 -18.94
N SER A 681 61.73 75.33 -18.01
CA SER A 681 61.17 74.02 -18.35
C SER A 681 59.68 73.87 -18.02
N THR A 682 58.95 73.23 -18.93
CA THR A 682 57.59 72.72 -18.72
C THR A 682 57.58 71.22 -18.37
N THR A 683 58.75 70.59 -18.24
CA THR A 683 58.86 69.14 -18.01
C THR A 683 58.59 68.80 -16.55
N SER A 684 57.68 67.85 -16.33
CA SER A 684 57.47 67.24 -15.02
C SER A 684 58.72 66.51 -14.53
N THR A 685 58.86 66.42 -13.21
CA THR A 685 59.85 65.53 -12.57
C THR A 685 59.14 64.49 -11.73
N SER A 686 59.83 63.42 -11.34
CA SER A 686 59.23 62.37 -10.52
C SER A 686 60.16 61.90 -9.42
N PHE A 687 59.57 61.53 -8.29
CA PHE A 687 60.21 60.76 -7.23
C PHE A 687 59.36 59.51 -6.94
N THR A 688 59.94 58.53 -6.28
CA THR A 688 59.19 57.38 -5.76
C THR A 688 59.09 57.44 -4.24
N PHE A 689 57.96 57.01 -3.68
CA PHE A 689 57.79 56.77 -2.26
C PHE A 689 57.46 55.30 -1.99
N THR A 690 58.22 54.69 -1.08
CA THR A 690 58.06 53.30 -0.64
C THR A 690 57.59 53.28 0.82
N PRO A 691 56.30 53.07 1.12
CA PRO A 691 55.82 53.02 2.49
C PRO A 691 56.35 51.78 3.21
N SER A 692 56.77 51.91 4.47
CA SER A 692 57.25 50.80 5.30
C SER A 692 56.20 50.24 6.26
N THR A 693 55.05 50.92 6.40
CA THR A 693 53.91 50.48 7.23
C THR A 693 52.58 50.68 6.50
N ALA A 694 51.57 49.88 6.85
CA ALA A 694 50.21 50.05 6.33
C ALA A 694 49.45 51.14 7.12
N GLY A 695 48.52 51.83 6.47
CA GLY A 695 47.70 52.88 7.07
C GLY A 695 47.41 54.03 6.11
N SER A 696 46.60 54.98 6.56
CA SER A 696 46.35 56.22 5.84
C SER A 696 47.51 57.19 6.03
N GLY A 697 47.99 57.75 4.93
CA GLY A 697 49.05 58.74 4.90
C GLY A 697 48.66 59.93 4.03
N SER A 698 49.45 60.99 4.12
CA SER A 698 49.39 62.10 3.18
C SER A 698 50.80 62.41 2.72
N LEU A 699 50.94 62.66 1.42
CA LEU A 699 52.20 62.98 0.80
C LEU A 699 52.19 64.47 0.47
N SER A 700 53.02 65.25 1.16
CA SER A 700 53.21 66.66 0.92
C SER A 700 54.53 66.90 0.20
N VAL A 701 54.63 68.04 -0.46
CA VAL A 701 55.85 68.51 -1.11
C VAL A 701 56.03 69.96 -0.72
N THR A 702 57.26 70.33 -0.38
CA THR A 702 57.64 71.72 -0.10
C THR A 702 58.66 72.19 -1.11
N ASN A 703 58.67 73.47 -1.41
CA ASN A 703 59.59 74.06 -2.37
C ASN A 703 60.49 75.14 -1.76
N ASN A 704 61.65 75.38 -2.37
CA ASN A 704 62.61 76.41 -1.94
C ASN A 704 62.38 77.78 -2.62
N SER A 705 61.23 77.99 -3.25
CA SER A 705 60.83 79.23 -3.91
C SER A 705 59.55 79.78 -3.27
N SER A 706 59.04 80.92 -3.75
CA SER A 706 57.77 81.50 -3.27
C SER A 706 56.55 80.91 -4.00
N LEU A 707 56.66 79.69 -4.56
CA LEU A 707 55.51 79.02 -5.17
C LEU A 707 54.60 78.46 -4.07
N ALA A 708 53.29 78.45 -4.32
CA ALA A 708 52.36 77.80 -3.41
C ALA A 708 52.52 76.27 -3.49
N ASP A 709 52.76 75.63 -2.34
CA ASP A 709 52.77 74.17 -2.22
C ASP A 709 51.36 73.61 -2.49
N PRO A 710 51.22 72.52 -3.27
CA PRO A 710 49.94 71.87 -3.47
C PRO A 710 49.43 71.24 -2.16
N GLN A 711 48.12 71.00 -2.08
CA GLN A 711 47.58 70.22 -0.97
C GLN A 711 48.24 68.83 -0.91
N ALA A 712 48.44 68.34 0.30
CA ALA A 712 48.98 67.00 0.51
C ALA A 712 48.05 65.95 -0.13
N LEU A 713 48.63 65.06 -0.92
CA LEU A 713 47.90 63.98 -1.57
C LEU A 713 47.62 62.88 -0.55
N ALA A 714 46.35 62.71 -0.18
CA ALA A 714 45.94 61.62 0.69
C ALA A 714 46.10 60.28 -0.03
N PHE A 715 46.65 59.30 0.68
CA PHE A 715 46.78 57.94 0.18
C PHE A 715 46.56 56.91 1.28
N THR A 716 46.29 55.67 0.89
CA THR A 716 46.24 54.53 1.82
C THR A 716 47.28 53.51 1.41
N ALA A 717 48.22 53.21 2.30
CA ALA A 717 49.16 52.10 2.12
C ALA A 717 48.53 50.83 2.68
N THR A 718 48.43 49.81 1.84
CA THR A 718 47.85 48.52 2.17
C THR A 718 48.92 47.44 2.31
N SER A 719 48.71 46.51 3.24
CA SER A 719 49.56 45.33 3.37
C SER A 719 49.28 44.31 2.25
N ALA A 720 50.31 43.56 1.87
CA ALA A 720 50.15 42.43 0.95
C ALA A 720 49.31 41.32 1.59
N TRP A 721 48.68 40.45 0.78
CA TRP A 721 48.02 39.25 1.32
C TRP A 721 49.00 38.44 2.14
N THR A 722 48.51 37.86 3.22
CA THR A 722 49.30 36.98 4.07
C THR A 722 48.80 35.53 3.96
N SER A 723 47.58 35.34 3.46
CA SER A 723 46.93 34.05 3.30
C SER A 723 45.89 34.09 2.19
N TYR A 724 45.21 32.96 1.98
CA TYR A 724 44.07 32.82 1.09
C TYR A 724 43.17 31.70 1.61
N THR A 725 41.90 31.71 1.26
CA THR A 725 40.96 30.64 1.59
C THR A 725 40.67 29.78 0.38
N LEU A 726 40.40 28.50 0.62
CA LEU A 726 39.96 27.53 -0.38
C LEU A 726 38.52 27.14 -0.03
N THR A 727 37.61 27.16 -1.00
CA THR A 727 36.22 26.71 -0.81
C THR A 727 35.78 25.83 -1.98
N ALA A 728 35.00 24.79 -1.70
CA ALA A 728 34.39 23.89 -2.68
C ALA A 728 33.14 23.25 -2.07
N ALA A 729 32.32 22.60 -2.89
CA ALA A 729 31.26 21.75 -2.36
C ALA A 729 31.84 20.62 -1.50
N SER A 730 31.18 20.27 -0.39
CA SER A 730 31.60 19.18 0.50
C SER A 730 31.31 17.78 -0.06
N THR A 731 30.48 17.70 -1.10
CA THR A 731 30.11 16.46 -1.80
C THR A 731 30.10 16.68 -3.31
N ALA A 732 30.38 15.63 -4.08
CA ALA A 732 30.34 15.63 -5.54
C ALA A 732 30.09 14.23 -6.11
N MET A 733 29.83 14.15 -7.42
CA MET A 733 29.66 12.90 -8.15
C MET A 733 30.88 12.58 -9.00
N ILE A 734 31.17 11.29 -9.21
CA ILE A 734 32.15 10.86 -10.22
C ILE A 734 31.82 11.52 -11.56
N GLY A 735 32.83 12.08 -12.24
CA GLY A 735 32.70 12.68 -13.57
C GLY A 735 32.15 14.10 -13.58
N GLU A 736 31.59 14.60 -12.48
CA GLU A 736 31.06 15.96 -12.39
C GLU A 736 32.12 16.96 -11.91
N PRO A 737 32.26 18.12 -12.57
CA PRO A 737 33.28 19.11 -12.20
C PRO A 737 32.95 19.82 -10.88
N VAL A 738 33.84 19.67 -9.90
CA VAL A 738 33.81 20.39 -8.62
C VAL A 738 34.46 21.76 -8.79
N THR A 739 33.70 22.84 -8.61
CA THR A 739 34.27 24.19 -8.61
C THR A 739 34.99 24.45 -7.29
N VAL A 740 36.28 24.73 -7.38
CA VAL A 740 37.13 25.12 -6.28
C VAL A 740 37.45 26.62 -6.42
N THR A 741 37.14 27.40 -5.39
CA THR A 741 37.34 28.85 -5.37
C THR A 741 38.46 29.22 -4.41
N LEU A 742 39.43 29.98 -4.91
CA LEU A 742 40.53 30.56 -4.15
C LEU A 742 40.24 32.05 -3.92
N THR A 743 40.18 32.47 -2.66
CA THR A 743 39.91 33.86 -2.29
C THR A 743 41.10 34.43 -1.51
N PRO A 744 41.78 35.48 -2.01
CA PRO A 744 42.86 36.13 -1.28
C PRO A 744 42.41 36.71 0.08
N ALA A 745 43.27 36.64 1.11
CA ALA A 745 42.95 37.07 2.46
C ALA A 745 44.13 37.75 3.20
N GLY A 746 43.83 38.44 4.31
CA GLY A 746 44.85 39.00 5.21
C GLY A 746 45.65 40.18 4.64
N GLY A 747 45.13 40.88 3.62
CA GLY A 747 45.72 42.07 2.99
C GLY A 747 44.87 42.57 1.81
N SER A 748 45.34 43.58 1.07
CA SER A 748 44.54 44.26 0.03
C SER A 748 45.01 44.03 -1.40
N SER A 749 46.23 43.59 -1.66
CA SER A 749 46.71 43.21 -3.01
C SER A 749 48.12 42.59 -2.96
N GLN A 750 48.51 41.79 -3.95
CA GLN A 750 49.91 41.34 -4.10
C GLN A 750 50.68 42.20 -5.12
N PRO A 751 51.97 42.50 -4.85
CA PRO A 751 52.79 43.34 -5.70
C PRO A 751 53.29 42.65 -6.98
N VAL A 752 53.26 41.32 -7.01
CA VAL A 752 53.65 40.47 -8.14
C VAL A 752 52.56 39.43 -8.40
N PRO A 753 52.46 38.86 -9.62
CA PRO A 753 51.50 37.79 -9.89
C PRO A 753 51.74 36.57 -8.99
N VAL A 754 50.68 36.07 -8.36
CA VAL A 754 50.75 34.87 -7.52
C VAL A 754 50.20 33.69 -8.31
N THR A 755 51.00 32.64 -8.45
CA THR A 755 50.59 31.39 -9.10
C THR A 755 50.29 30.34 -8.03
N PHE A 756 49.06 29.83 -8.06
CA PHE A 756 48.60 28.73 -7.23
C PHE A 756 48.75 27.41 -7.99
N THR A 757 49.29 26.40 -7.34
CA THR A 757 49.38 25.02 -7.85
C THR A 757 48.47 24.13 -7.02
N LEU A 758 47.58 23.40 -7.69
CA LEU A 758 46.58 22.57 -7.02
C LEU A 758 46.99 21.11 -7.00
N SER A 759 46.59 20.42 -5.95
CA SER A 759 46.88 19.01 -5.73
C SER A 759 45.69 18.31 -5.08
N ALA A 760 45.50 17.05 -5.44
CA ALA A 760 44.48 16.19 -4.84
C ALA A 760 45.14 14.90 -4.32
N SER A 761 44.65 14.37 -3.21
CA SER A 761 45.05 13.05 -2.68
C SER A 761 43.83 12.26 -2.21
N GLY A 762 43.96 10.93 -2.15
CA GLY A 762 42.86 10.01 -1.85
C GLY A 762 42.26 9.39 -3.12
N VAL A 763 41.31 10.09 -3.73
CA VAL A 763 40.62 9.66 -4.95
C VAL A 763 41.26 10.26 -6.20
N ALA A 764 41.37 9.48 -7.28
CA ALA A 764 41.90 9.93 -8.55
C ALA A 764 40.97 10.95 -9.23
N GLY A 765 41.54 12.01 -9.82
CA GLY A 765 40.81 13.03 -10.57
C GLY A 765 41.77 14.04 -11.22
N THR A 766 41.22 14.98 -11.97
CA THR A 766 42.03 15.96 -12.72
C THR A 766 41.56 17.39 -12.46
N PHE A 767 42.53 18.30 -12.31
CA PHE A 767 42.26 19.74 -12.27
C PHE A 767 42.31 20.33 -13.69
N SER A 768 41.38 21.24 -13.98
CA SER A 768 41.36 22.03 -15.20
C SER A 768 41.09 23.51 -14.85
N PRO A 769 42.10 24.39 -14.96
CA PRO A 769 43.54 24.10 -15.06
C PRO A 769 44.14 23.63 -13.71
N SER A 770 45.30 22.96 -13.73
CA SER A 770 46.04 22.52 -12.52
C SER A 770 46.84 23.63 -11.83
N THR A 771 47.01 24.77 -12.50
CA THR A 771 47.61 25.99 -11.95
C THR A 771 46.77 27.19 -12.38
N VAL A 772 46.72 28.21 -11.52
CA VAL A 772 46.04 29.48 -11.81
C VAL A 772 46.87 30.65 -11.30
N THR A 773 46.99 31.71 -12.11
CA THR A 773 47.77 32.91 -11.77
C THR A 773 46.83 34.09 -11.54
N VAL A 774 46.93 34.71 -10.36
CA VAL A 774 46.26 35.97 -10.05
C VAL A 774 47.19 37.13 -10.41
N PRO A 775 46.76 38.07 -11.27
CA PRO A 775 47.58 39.23 -11.64
C PRO A 775 47.94 40.10 -10.43
N ALA A 776 49.08 40.80 -10.50
CA ALA A 776 49.47 41.78 -9.49
C ALA A 776 48.35 42.83 -9.30
N GLY A 777 48.06 43.21 -8.05
CA GLY A 777 47.01 44.18 -7.73
C GLY A 777 45.58 43.64 -7.63
N SER A 778 45.28 42.43 -8.11
CA SER A 778 43.90 41.92 -8.22
C SER A 778 43.39 41.25 -6.95
N THR A 779 42.32 41.74 -6.32
CA THR A 779 41.65 41.10 -5.16
C THR A 779 40.58 40.08 -5.51
N ALA A 780 40.31 39.85 -6.80
CA ALA A 780 39.23 38.99 -7.23
C ALA A 780 39.50 37.51 -6.86
N PRO A 781 38.49 36.77 -6.38
CA PRO A 781 38.55 35.32 -6.29
C PRO A 781 38.80 34.69 -7.67
N VAL A 782 39.53 33.57 -7.70
CA VAL A 782 39.74 32.76 -8.91
C VAL A 782 39.18 31.37 -8.73
N THR A 783 38.64 30.81 -9.81
CA THR A 783 38.02 29.48 -9.80
C THR A 783 38.78 28.52 -10.71
N VAL A 784 38.75 27.26 -10.32
CA VAL A 784 39.30 26.10 -11.03
C VAL A 784 38.34 24.93 -10.85
N THR A 785 38.39 23.97 -11.75
CA THR A 785 37.53 22.77 -11.68
C THR A 785 38.34 21.52 -11.38
N PHE A 786 37.86 20.68 -10.46
CA PHE A 786 38.37 19.34 -10.20
C PHE A 786 37.33 18.30 -10.64
N THR A 787 37.70 17.40 -11.54
CA THR A 787 36.80 16.32 -12.00
C THR A 787 37.26 14.98 -11.41
N PRO A 788 36.51 14.39 -10.46
CA PRO A 788 36.84 13.10 -9.86
C PRO A 788 36.56 11.95 -10.83
N SER A 789 37.35 10.88 -10.73
CA SER A 789 37.26 9.69 -11.58
C SER A 789 36.92 8.39 -10.83
N ALA A 790 36.80 8.45 -9.50
CA ALA A 790 36.39 7.33 -8.64
C ALA A 790 35.61 7.83 -7.42
N ALA A 791 34.88 6.93 -6.73
CA ALA A 791 34.19 7.25 -5.48
C ALA A 791 35.17 7.22 -4.30
N GLY A 792 34.84 7.90 -3.20
CA GLY A 792 35.69 7.99 -2.02
C GLY A 792 35.84 9.42 -1.52
N THR A 793 36.71 9.63 -0.54
CA THR A 793 37.04 10.98 -0.05
C THR A 793 38.29 11.51 -0.76
N VAL A 794 38.19 12.69 -1.38
CA VAL A 794 39.34 13.42 -1.93
C VAL A 794 39.71 14.59 -1.02
N SER A 795 41.02 14.77 -0.81
CA SER A 795 41.58 15.93 -0.13
C SER A 795 42.14 16.89 -1.17
N LEU A 796 41.51 18.06 -1.32
CA LEU A 796 41.92 19.11 -2.26
C LEU A 796 42.77 20.15 -1.54
N ALA A 797 43.99 20.35 -2.02
CA ALA A 797 44.95 21.28 -1.45
C ALA A 797 45.56 22.18 -2.52
N SER A 798 46.18 23.26 -2.06
CA SER A 798 46.83 24.24 -2.91
C SER A 798 48.15 24.71 -2.29
N SER A 799 49.09 25.07 -3.15
CA SER A 799 50.34 25.74 -2.81
C SER A 799 50.52 27.00 -3.67
N ASN A 800 51.42 27.89 -3.29
CA ASN A 800 51.63 29.15 -4.00
C ASN A 800 53.13 29.52 -4.07
N ASN A 801 53.50 30.29 -5.09
CA ASN A 801 54.88 30.74 -5.32
C ASN A 801 55.27 32.01 -4.52
N ALA A 802 54.34 32.61 -3.77
CA ALA A 802 54.54 33.89 -3.08
C ALA A 802 54.77 33.74 -1.56
N GLY A 803 54.85 32.51 -1.05
CA GLY A 803 55.08 32.23 0.37
C GLY A 803 53.88 32.55 1.28
N LEU A 804 52.66 32.65 0.72
CA LEU A 804 51.44 32.85 1.50
C LEU A 804 51.14 31.62 2.35
N ALA A 805 50.50 31.82 3.52
CA ALA A 805 50.03 30.71 4.34
C ALA A 805 48.95 29.92 3.57
N ASN A 806 49.21 28.63 3.34
CA ASN A 806 48.26 27.74 2.68
C ASN A 806 47.13 27.36 3.65
N PRO A 807 45.86 27.38 3.20
CA PRO A 807 44.74 26.90 4.00
C PRO A 807 44.82 25.39 4.22
N THR A 808 44.08 24.90 5.21
CA THR A 808 43.85 23.46 5.38
C THR A 808 43.19 22.87 4.15
N ALA A 809 43.59 21.65 3.78
CA ALA A 809 43.01 20.94 2.66
C ALA A 809 41.50 20.72 2.85
N LEU A 810 40.74 20.82 1.77
CA LEU A 810 39.31 20.57 1.76
C LEU A 810 39.05 19.08 1.59
N SER A 811 38.19 18.51 2.43
CA SER A 811 37.69 17.16 2.26
C SER A 811 36.40 17.19 1.45
N VAL A 812 36.38 16.53 0.30
CA VAL A 812 35.20 16.39 -0.56
C VAL A 812 34.86 14.91 -0.70
N THR A 813 33.61 14.55 -0.41
CA THR A 813 33.12 13.17 -0.55
C THR A 813 32.55 12.95 -1.95
N ILE A 814 33.11 11.99 -2.68
CA ILE A 814 32.69 11.61 -4.03
C ILE A 814 31.80 10.37 -3.97
N SER A 815 30.54 10.51 -4.36
CA SER A 815 29.58 9.41 -4.51
C SER A 815 29.51 8.90 -5.96
N SER A 816 29.06 7.66 -6.13
CA SER A 816 28.83 7.02 -7.44
C SER A 816 27.36 6.65 -7.62
N ILE A 817 26.88 6.70 -8.87
CA ILE A 817 25.63 6.05 -9.27
C ILE A 817 26.00 4.67 -9.81
N VAL A 818 25.44 3.64 -9.21
CA VAL A 818 25.45 2.30 -9.77
C VAL A 818 24.41 2.28 -10.89
N SER A 819 24.87 2.09 -12.13
CA SER A 819 24.05 2.07 -13.33
C SER A 819 23.10 0.88 -13.37
N VAL A 820 21.99 1.02 -14.10
CA VAL A 820 20.93 0.01 -14.23
C VAL A 820 21.36 -1.28 -14.97
N ASN A 821 22.52 -1.30 -15.62
CA ASN A 821 23.12 -2.51 -16.21
C ASN A 821 24.11 -3.21 -15.28
N SER A 822 24.32 -2.71 -14.05
CA SER A 822 25.15 -3.38 -13.06
C SER A 822 24.56 -4.73 -12.66
N THR A 823 25.42 -5.71 -12.37
CA THR A 823 25.02 -7.00 -11.78
C THR A 823 24.39 -6.86 -10.39
N ALA A 824 24.47 -5.67 -9.79
CA ALA A 824 23.74 -5.34 -8.58
C ALA A 824 22.24 -5.12 -8.78
N PHE A 825 21.77 -5.06 -10.03
CA PHE A 825 20.35 -5.02 -10.35
C PHE A 825 19.85 -6.35 -10.90
N CYS A 826 18.64 -6.72 -10.50
CA CYS A 826 17.84 -7.76 -11.15
C CYS A 826 16.45 -7.17 -11.41
N PHE A 827 16.06 -7.01 -12.67
CA PHE A 827 14.77 -6.42 -13.04
C PHE A 827 13.72 -7.51 -13.26
N SER A 828 12.45 -7.16 -13.17
CA SER A 828 11.37 -8.08 -13.59
C SER A 828 11.48 -8.38 -15.08
N PRO A 829 11.35 -9.66 -15.49
CA PRO A 829 11.47 -10.06 -16.89
C PRO A 829 10.37 -9.45 -17.74
N GLY A 830 10.69 -8.96 -18.93
CA GLY A 830 9.70 -8.49 -19.92
C GLY A 830 8.90 -7.24 -19.53
N ASN A 831 9.20 -6.54 -18.43
CA ASN A 831 8.43 -5.36 -18.00
C ASN A 831 9.14 -4.02 -18.23
N TRP A 832 10.39 -4.03 -18.65
CA TRP A 832 11.21 -2.83 -18.74
C TRP A 832 11.68 -2.59 -20.16
N THR A 833 11.74 -1.32 -20.54
CA THR A 833 12.46 -0.83 -21.72
C THR A 833 13.56 0.11 -21.26
N GLY A 834 14.70 0.12 -21.94
CA GLY A 834 15.81 1.01 -21.61
C GLY A 834 16.24 1.85 -22.81
N ASP A 835 17.37 2.53 -22.66
CA ASP A 835 18.01 3.29 -23.73
C ASP A 835 18.44 2.42 -24.92
N GLU A 836 18.51 1.10 -24.74
CA GLU A 836 18.92 0.12 -25.75
C GLU A 836 17.88 -1.02 -25.85
N GLY A 837 16.64 -0.67 -26.21
CA GLY A 837 15.56 -1.64 -26.41
C GLY A 837 15.02 -2.19 -25.09
N ARG A 838 15.17 -3.50 -24.85
CA ARG A 838 14.78 -4.16 -23.57
C ARG A 838 15.78 -3.93 -22.44
N SER A 839 17.02 -3.63 -22.81
CA SER A 839 18.11 -3.35 -21.89
C SER A 839 18.44 -1.86 -21.91
N GLY A 840 19.40 -1.46 -21.08
CA GLY A 840 19.83 -0.09 -21.00
C GLY A 840 20.96 0.06 -19.99
N SER A 841 21.91 0.94 -20.28
CA SER A 841 23.03 1.27 -19.39
C SER A 841 22.81 2.60 -18.68
N GLN A 842 22.03 3.50 -19.27
CA GLN A 842 21.74 4.82 -18.71
C GLN A 842 20.43 4.82 -17.93
N TRP A 843 19.41 4.12 -18.43
CA TRP A 843 18.12 4.07 -17.75
C TRP A 843 17.29 2.86 -18.14
N ARG A 844 16.38 2.48 -17.24
CA ARG A 844 15.27 1.57 -17.54
C ARG A 844 13.96 2.20 -17.10
N ARG A 845 12.87 1.96 -17.83
CA ARG A 845 11.54 2.50 -17.55
C ARG A 845 10.47 1.45 -17.67
N SER A 846 9.38 1.64 -16.95
CA SER A 846 8.20 0.79 -17.04
C SER A 846 6.91 1.58 -16.86
N ALA A 847 5.86 1.08 -17.49
CA ALA A 847 4.47 1.53 -17.33
C ALA A 847 3.60 0.45 -16.67
N TRP A 848 4.19 -0.69 -16.30
CA TRP A 848 3.46 -1.86 -15.84
C TRP A 848 3.40 -1.86 -14.31
N ASN A 849 2.21 -1.68 -13.74
CA ASN A 849 2.03 -1.88 -12.30
C ASN A 849 2.43 -3.32 -11.97
N GLY A 850 3.25 -3.50 -10.95
CA GLY A 850 3.87 -4.79 -10.63
C GLY A 850 5.29 -4.96 -11.18
N ALA A 851 5.74 -4.11 -12.10
CA ALA A 851 7.13 -4.10 -12.51
C ALA A 851 8.02 -3.81 -11.30
N TRP A 852 9.01 -4.66 -11.08
CA TRP A 852 9.94 -4.58 -9.96
C TRP A 852 11.40 -4.61 -10.39
N PHE A 853 12.28 -4.19 -9.49
CA PHE A 853 13.70 -4.51 -9.52
C PHE A 853 14.22 -4.79 -8.11
N ARG A 854 15.24 -5.64 -8.01
CA ARG A 854 16.01 -5.88 -6.79
C ARG A 854 17.38 -5.23 -6.93
N PHE A 855 17.84 -4.57 -5.88
CA PHE A 855 19.17 -3.97 -5.81
C PHE A 855 19.91 -4.40 -4.54
N VAL A 856 21.15 -4.86 -4.67
CA VAL A 856 21.96 -5.35 -3.55
C VAL A 856 23.25 -4.55 -3.42
N TRP A 857 23.62 -4.18 -2.19
CA TRP A 857 24.86 -3.45 -1.93
C TRP A 857 25.43 -3.73 -0.54
N ASN A 858 26.75 -3.64 -0.40
CA ASN A 858 27.44 -3.63 0.88
C ASN A 858 27.50 -2.19 1.40
N ALA A 859 26.86 -1.94 2.54
CA ALA A 859 26.76 -0.62 3.15
C ALA A 859 28.01 -0.28 3.98
N GLY A 860 28.47 0.97 3.87
CA GLY A 860 29.53 1.52 4.71
C GLY A 860 29.09 1.80 6.16
N THR A 861 29.93 2.50 6.92
CA THR A 861 29.67 2.80 8.34
C THR A 861 28.58 3.83 8.58
N ASN A 862 28.42 4.81 7.67
CA ASN A 862 27.37 5.82 7.73
C ASN A 862 26.60 5.81 6.41
N PRO A 863 25.82 4.76 6.15
CA PRO A 863 25.40 4.47 4.80
C PRO A 863 24.26 5.38 4.35
N THR A 864 24.33 5.80 3.08
CA THR A 864 23.22 6.47 2.40
C THR A 864 23.05 5.87 1.02
N ALA A 865 21.82 5.60 0.62
CA ALA A 865 21.48 5.14 -0.72
C ALA A 865 20.28 5.92 -1.24
N VAL A 866 20.34 6.33 -2.52
CA VAL A 866 19.28 7.13 -3.17
C VAL A 866 18.96 6.50 -4.52
N VAL A 867 17.72 6.07 -4.74
CA VAL A 867 17.26 5.64 -6.06
C VAL A 867 17.10 6.89 -6.93
N LYS A 868 17.82 6.93 -8.05
CA LYS A 868 17.81 8.06 -8.96
C LYS A 868 16.66 7.92 -9.93
N ILE A 869 15.70 8.84 -9.83
CA ILE A 869 14.51 8.88 -10.69
C ILE A 869 14.78 9.90 -11.80
N GLY A 870 14.59 9.48 -13.04
CA GLY A 870 14.83 10.34 -14.22
C GLY A 870 13.66 11.29 -14.45
N ASN A 871 12.83 10.96 -15.43
CA ASN A 871 11.59 11.67 -15.67
C ASN A 871 10.40 10.86 -15.16
N ALA A 872 9.59 11.44 -14.28
CA ALA A 872 8.34 10.84 -13.86
C ALA A 872 7.30 11.90 -13.48
N LYS A 873 6.09 11.72 -14.00
CA LYS A 873 4.97 12.63 -13.76
C LYS A 873 4.49 12.52 -12.32
N ALA A 874 4.03 13.66 -11.78
CA ALA A 874 3.35 13.70 -10.50
C ALA A 874 2.14 12.74 -10.49
N GLY A 875 2.08 11.84 -9.51
CA GLY A 875 1.02 10.85 -9.35
C GLY A 875 1.48 9.39 -9.50
N ASN A 876 2.61 9.12 -10.16
CA ASN A 876 3.20 7.76 -10.15
C ASN A 876 3.60 7.39 -8.72
N LEU A 877 3.23 6.19 -8.28
CA LEU A 877 3.51 5.67 -6.95
C LEU A 877 4.36 4.41 -7.04
N VAL A 878 5.34 4.32 -6.15
CA VAL A 878 6.19 3.14 -5.99
C VAL A 878 6.16 2.70 -4.54
N SER A 879 6.38 1.43 -4.34
CA SER A 879 6.53 0.86 -3.01
C SER A 879 7.79 0.03 -2.99
N TYR A 880 8.50 0.04 -1.87
CA TYR A 880 9.78 -0.63 -1.77
C TYR A 880 10.07 -1.16 -0.38
N PHE A 881 10.95 -2.15 -0.31
CA PHE A 881 11.35 -2.82 0.92
C PHE A 881 12.86 -2.72 1.03
N VAL A 882 13.36 -2.14 2.12
CA VAL A 882 14.80 -2.18 2.44
C VAL A 882 14.97 -3.18 3.56
N ASN A 883 15.66 -4.29 3.28
CA ASN A 883 15.85 -5.41 4.20
C ASN A 883 14.51 -5.93 4.79
N GLY A 884 13.49 -6.00 3.94
CA GLY A 884 12.13 -6.41 4.32
C GLY A 884 11.29 -5.33 5.01
N VAL A 885 11.83 -4.15 5.31
CA VAL A 885 11.06 -3.04 5.91
C VAL A 885 10.34 -2.25 4.80
N PRO A 886 9.00 -2.24 4.75
CA PRO A 886 8.24 -1.60 3.68
C PRO A 886 8.20 -0.08 3.81
N THR A 887 8.26 0.60 2.68
CA THR A 887 7.75 1.95 2.45
C THR A 887 6.75 1.88 1.31
N LEU A 888 5.50 2.22 1.59
CA LEU A 888 4.39 2.04 0.65
C LEU A 888 3.99 3.37 0.02
N ARG A 889 3.61 3.35 -1.27
CA ARG A 889 3.03 4.48 -2.01
C ARG A 889 3.87 5.77 -1.95
N SER A 890 5.19 5.64 -2.04
CA SER A 890 6.07 6.78 -2.21
C SER A 890 5.87 7.40 -3.60
N ALA A 891 5.81 8.73 -3.67
CA ALA A 891 5.72 9.44 -4.94
C ALA A 891 7.01 9.25 -5.73
N ALA A 892 6.91 8.75 -6.96
CA ALA A 892 8.05 8.52 -7.83
C ALA A 892 8.33 9.73 -8.73
N ASN A 893 8.19 10.96 -8.24
CA ASN A 893 8.39 12.20 -9.01
C ASN A 893 9.70 12.94 -8.70
N ALA A 894 10.54 12.36 -7.84
CA ALA A 894 11.85 12.84 -7.47
C ALA A 894 12.71 11.66 -6.99
N ASP A 895 14.01 11.90 -6.80
CA ASP A 895 14.91 10.93 -6.20
C ASP A 895 14.40 10.41 -4.84
N ILE A 896 14.59 9.12 -4.58
CA ILE A 896 14.08 8.46 -3.37
C ILE A 896 15.24 8.09 -2.47
N THR A 897 15.38 8.80 -1.35
CA THR A 897 16.34 8.46 -0.30
C THR A 897 15.85 7.25 0.49
N LEU A 898 16.68 6.20 0.54
CA LEU A 898 16.37 4.96 1.24
C LEU A 898 16.63 5.09 2.75
N SER A 899 15.78 4.45 3.53
CA SER A 899 15.88 4.33 4.99
C SER A 899 16.02 2.85 5.38
N ASN A 900 16.31 2.56 6.65
CA ASN A 900 16.49 1.19 7.18
C ASN A 900 17.72 0.44 6.61
N ILE A 901 18.75 1.20 6.21
CA ILE A 901 20.04 0.63 5.77
C ILE A 901 20.83 0.18 7.00
N ILE A 902 21.26 -1.08 7.00
CA ILE A 902 22.09 -1.68 8.04
C ILE A 902 23.56 -1.37 7.72
N ALA A 903 24.20 -0.57 8.57
CA ALA A 903 25.62 -0.21 8.40
C ALA A 903 26.55 -1.43 8.47
N ASN A 904 27.62 -1.40 7.67
CA ASN A 904 28.64 -2.46 7.58
C ASN A 904 28.07 -3.85 7.28
N SER A 905 26.99 -3.92 6.49
CA SER A 905 26.32 -5.16 6.12
C SER A 905 25.86 -5.13 4.66
N GLU A 906 25.58 -6.31 4.10
CA GLU A 906 24.87 -6.40 2.83
C GLU A 906 23.41 -5.97 3.04
N ASN A 907 22.90 -5.18 2.11
CA ASN A 907 21.55 -4.64 2.12
C ASN A 907 20.86 -4.98 0.81
N ARG A 908 19.55 -5.20 0.88
CA ARG A 908 18.70 -5.49 -0.27
C ARG A 908 17.55 -4.50 -0.34
N LEU A 909 17.32 -3.96 -1.53
CA LEU A 909 16.16 -3.17 -1.92
C LEU A 909 15.30 -4.03 -2.86
N ASP A 910 14.03 -4.22 -2.52
CA ASP A 910 13.01 -4.71 -3.45
C ASP A 910 12.08 -3.54 -3.80
N PHE A 911 12.07 -3.12 -5.06
CA PHE A 911 11.33 -1.94 -5.52
C PHE A 911 10.23 -2.35 -6.48
N TYR A 912 9.02 -1.82 -6.30
CA TYR A 912 7.83 -2.13 -7.11
C TYR A 912 7.17 -0.84 -7.62
N LEU A 913 6.84 -0.83 -8.91
CA LEU A 913 5.93 0.17 -9.49
C LEU A 913 4.52 -0.14 -9.03
N SER A 914 3.98 0.66 -8.10
CA SER A 914 2.67 0.40 -7.51
C SER A 914 1.51 0.94 -8.32
N TYR A 915 1.69 2.13 -8.86
CA TYR A 915 0.68 2.78 -9.67
C TYR A 915 1.34 3.71 -10.68
N SER A 916 0.86 3.67 -11.91
CA SER A 916 1.19 4.66 -12.91
C SER A 916 0.02 5.60 -13.17
N ALA A 917 0.16 6.88 -12.79
CA ALA A 917 -0.86 7.94 -12.93
C ALA A 917 -0.93 8.50 -14.36
N ILE A 918 -1.07 7.60 -15.32
CA ILE A 918 -1.05 7.96 -16.72
C ILE A 918 -2.45 8.42 -17.11
N THR A 919 -2.56 9.59 -17.74
CA THR A 919 -3.81 10.03 -18.36
C THR A 919 -4.27 9.00 -19.37
N ALA A 920 -5.58 8.81 -19.56
CA ALA A 920 -6.19 7.75 -20.40
C ALA A 920 -5.66 7.61 -21.85
N ASN A 921 -4.78 8.49 -22.32
CA ASN A 921 -4.17 8.48 -23.65
C ASN A 921 -2.63 8.38 -23.68
N ALA A 922 -1.94 8.09 -22.57
CA ALA A 922 -0.49 8.26 -22.46
C ALA A 922 0.32 7.01 -22.08
N ARG A 923 -0.33 5.87 -21.82
CA ARG A 923 0.37 4.62 -21.44
C ARG A 923 0.93 3.91 -22.65
N TRP A 924 0.34 4.20 -23.82
CA TRP A 924 0.72 3.70 -25.13
C TRP A 924 0.41 4.77 -26.20
N PRO A 925 1.34 5.14 -27.10
CA PRO A 925 2.72 4.70 -27.22
C PRO A 925 3.64 5.33 -26.16
N VAL A 926 4.70 4.60 -25.78
CA VAL A 926 5.66 5.04 -24.75
C VAL A 926 6.72 6.00 -25.35
N THR A 927 6.27 7.02 -26.07
CA THR A 927 7.16 7.91 -26.85
C THR A 927 7.64 9.14 -26.10
N THR A 928 6.94 9.58 -25.05
CA THR A 928 7.34 10.75 -24.25
C THR A 928 7.85 10.31 -22.88
N ALA A 929 9.16 10.49 -22.64
CA ALA A 929 9.85 10.10 -21.41
C ALA A 929 9.27 10.72 -20.12
N THR A 930 8.40 11.73 -20.23
CA THR A 930 7.89 12.54 -19.13
C THR A 930 6.82 11.88 -18.25
N GLU A 931 6.30 10.70 -18.61
CA GLU A 931 5.10 10.16 -17.95
C GLU A 931 5.27 8.79 -17.26
N LEU A 932 6.34 8.04 -17.57
CA LEU A 932 6.62 6.74 -16.96
C LEU A 932 7.52 6.84 -15.73
N VAL A 933 7.67 5.74 -14.98
CA VAL A 933 8.73 5.66 -13.96
C VAL A 933 10.02 5.22 -14.64
N GLN A 934 10.99 6.14 -14.69
CA GLN A 934 12.32 5.93 -15.23
C GLN A 934 13.35 5.87 -14.10
N ILE A 935 14.09 4.77 -14.03
CA ILE A 935 15.17 4.52 -13.09
C ILE A 935 16.51 4.77 -13.79
N LEU A 936 17.34 5.64 -13.23
CA LEU A 936 18.69 5.93 -13.74
C LEU A 936 19.77 5.09 -13.03
N GLY A 937 19.48 4.61 -11.82
CA GLY A 937 20.40 3.81 -11.01
C GLY A 937 20.20 4.06 -9.53
N VAL A 938 21.15 3.59 -8.71
CA VAL A 938 21.18 3.85 -7.26
C VAL A 938 22.48 4.55 -6.90
N GLN A 939 22.37 5.75 -6.33
CA GLN A 939 23.50 6.49 -5.78
C GLN A 939 23.84 5.95 -4.40
N LEU A 940 25.11 5.57 -4.22
CA LEU A 940 25.64 5.09 -2.94
C LEU A 940 26.60 6.11 -2.33
N ASP A 941 26.66 6.15 -0.99
CA ASP A 941 27.73 6.85 -0.29
C ASP A 941 29.10 6.25 -0.61
N SER A 942 30.15 7.03 -0.31
CA SER A 942 31.53 6.67 -0.62
C SER A 942 32.08 5.44 0.11
N GLY A 943 31.44 5.02 1.22
CA GLY A 943 31.82 3.84 1.98
C GLY A 943 31.06 2.58 1.57
N SER A 944 30.06 2.72 0.70
CA SER A 944 29.22 1.63 0.21
C SER A 944 29.67 1.16 -1.18
N SER A 945 29.36 -0.09 -1.53
CA SER A 945 29.69 -0.67 -2.84
C SER A 945 28.58 -1.59 -3.34
N PRO A 946 28.32 -1.66 -4.66
CA PRO A 946 27.36 -2.61 -5.21
C PRO A 946 27.77 -4.06 -4.92
N ALA A 947 26.78 -4.91 -4.71
CA ALA A 947 26.94 -6.36 -4.54
C ALA A 947 26.07 -7.08 -5.57
N GLU A 948 26.40 -8.32 -5.90
CA GLU A 948 25.68 -9.07 -6.94
C GLU A 948 24.24 -9.37 -6.50
N ALA A 949 23.26 -8.99 -7.32
CA ALA A 949 21.87 -9.35 -7.08
C ALA A 949 21.64 -10.84 -7.42
N PRO A 950 20.65 -11.49 -6.79
CA PRO A 950 20.26 -12.84 -7.18
C PRO A 950 19.97 -12.93 -8.68
N ALA A 951 20.56 -13.93 -9.34
CA ALA A 951 20.28 -14.22 -10.74
C ALA A 951 18.77 -14.44 -10.94
N MET A 952 18.28 -14.05 -12.12
CA MET A 952 16.89 -14.28 -12.51
C MET A 952 16.57 -15.78 -12.43
N ARG A 953 15.50 -16.12 -11.74
CA ARG A 953 14.98 -17.48 -11.61
C ARG A 953 13.97 -17.75 -12.75
N PRO A 954 13.59 -19.02 -12.99
CA PRO A 954 12.48 -19.32 -13.90
C PRO A 954 11.28 -18.45 -13.55
N TYR A 955 10.60 -17.89 -14.56
CA TYR A 955 9.64 -16.83 -14.30
C TYR A 955 8.25 -17.07 -14.89
N VAL A 956 7.24 -16.46 -14.26
CA VAL A 956 5.83 -16.54 -14.66
C VAL A 956 5.37 -15.20 -15.19
N VAL A 957 4.75 -15.19 -16.37
CA VAL A 957 4.15 -13.98 -16.96
C VAL A 957 2.66 -13.96 -16.64
N MET A 958 2.24 -12.96 -15.86
CA MET A 958 0.84 -12.70 -15.55
C MET A 958 0.29 -11.66 -16.52
N ILE A 959 -0.70 -12.06 -17.30
CA ILE A 959 -1.34 -11.25 -18.33
C ILE A 959 -2.78 -11.02 -17.89
N GLY A 960 -3.23 -9.77 -17.78
CA GLY A 960 -4.61 -9.53 -17.36
C GLY A 960 -5.09 -8.09 -17.37
N ASP A 961 -6.30 -7.87 -16.87
CA ASP A 961 -6.97 -6.57 -16.85
C ASP A 961 -6.81 -5.81 -15.52
N SER A 962 -7.74 -4.90 -15.22
CA SER A 962 -7.76 -4.10 -13.99
C SER A 962 -7.76 -4.94 -12.72
N ILE A 963 -8.28 -6.17 -12.76
CA ILE A 963 -8.31 -7.07 -11.60
C ILE A 963 -6.89 -7.59 -11.31
N THR A 964 -6.13 -7.88 -12.35
CA THR A 964 -4.71 -8.30 -12.23
C THR A 964 -3.79 -7.11 -11.96
N GLU A 965 -4.25 -5.90 -12.22
CA GLU A 965 -3.53 -4.66 -11.91
C GLU A 965 -3.77 -4.16 -10.47
N GLY A 966 -4.75 -4.75 -9.76
CA GLY A 966 -5.09 -4.36 -8.39
C GLY A 966 -5.89 -3.07 -8.27
N VAL A 967 -6.64 -2.72 -9.31
CA VAL A 967 -7.54 -1.55 -9.29
C VAL A 967 -8.56 -1.70 -8.17
N ASN A 968 -8.64 -0.70 -7.29
CA ASN A 968 -9.55 -0.66 -6.14
C ASN A 968 -9.38 -1.80 -5.12
N ALA A 969 -8.25 -2.51 -5.14
CA ALA A 969 -7.94 -3.51 -4.13
C ALA A 969 -7.91 -2.87 -2.71
N ASN A 970 -7.38 -1.65 -2.57
CA ASN A 970 -7.29 -0.94 -1.27
C ASN A 970 -8.44 0.05 -1.00
N ASN A 971 -9.68 -0.37 -1.28
CA ASN A 971 -10.93 0.44 -1.16
C ASN A 971 -11.24 1.01 0.25
N VAL A 972 -10.38 0.80 1.26
CA VAL A 972 -10.52 1.37 2.62
C VAL A 972 -9.80 2.72 2.74
N VAL A 973 -8.69 2.90 1.99
CA VAL A 973 -7.87 4.13 2.01
C VAL A 973 -8.21 5.02 0.83
N ASP A 974 -8.45 4.41 -0.34
CA ASP A 974 -8.87 5.12 -1.52
C ASP A 974 -10.37 5.40 -1.39
N ASN A 975 -10.73 6.63 -1.05
CA ASN A 975 -12.13 7.04 -1.09
C ASN A 975 -12.71 6.66 -2.47
N ALA A 976 -13.95 6.18 -2.51
CA ALA A 976 -14.65 5.64 -3.69
C ALA A 976 -14.65 6.50 -4.98
N THR A 977 -14.08 7.71 -4.98
CA THR A 977 -14.02 8.65 -6.11
C THR A 977 -12.67 8.70 -6.83
N THR A 978 -11.61 8.06 -6.32
CA THR A 978 -10.29 8.10 -6.96
C THR A 978 -9.79 6.71 -7.35
N TYR A 979 -9.75 6.45 -8.66
CA TYR A 979 -9.28 5.22 -9.29
C TYR A 979 -7.77 5.04 -9.07
N TYR A 980 -7.38 4.21 -8.11
CA TYR A 980 -6.00 3.82 -7.87
C TYR A 980 -5.84 2.31 -7.98
N GLY A 981 -4.83 1.87 -8.73
CA GLY A 981 -4.30 0.51 -8.63
C GLY A 981 -3.35 0.44 -7.43
N ASP A 982 -3.56 -0.51 -6.53
CA ASP A 982 -2.64 -0.79 -5.43
C ASP A 982 -2.17 -2.24 -5.55
N ASN A 983 -1.10 -2.41 -6.34
CA ASN A 983 -0.59 -3.72 -6.68
C ASN A 983 0.04 -4.49 -5.52
N LEU A 984 0.13 -3.95 -4.30
CA LEU A 984 0.69 -4.67 -3.15
C LEU A 984 -0.38 -5.31 -2.27
N CYS A 985 -1.64 -5.17 -2.66
CA CYS A 985 -2.78 -5.69 -1.91
C CYS A 985 -3.76 -6.48 -2.80
N ASP A 986 -3.30 -6.84 -4.01
CA ASP A 986 -4.04 -7.62 -4.98
C ASP A 986 -3.62 -9.10 -4.99
N PHE A 987 -4.40 -9.91 -5.72
CA PHE A 987 -4.16 -11.35 -5.77
C PHE A 987 -2.87 -11.69 -6.53
N SER A 988 -2.47 -10.85 -7.50
CA SER A 988 -1.27 -11.02 -8.31
C SER A 988 -0.02 -10.86 -7.46
N PHE A 989 0.01 -9.90 -6.55
CA PHE A 989 1.12 -9.73 -5.61
C PHE A 989 1.15 -10.80 -4.53
N PHE A 990 -0.01 -11.22 -3.99
CA PHE A 990 -0.03 -12.36 -3.07
C PHE A 990 0.43 -13.65 -3.73
N LEU A 991 0.00 -13.90 -4.98
CA LEU A 991 0.55 -14.98 -5.79
C LEU A 991 2.05 -14.75 -6.02
N ALA A 992 2.47 -13.50 -6.20
CA ALA A 992 3.87 -13.19 -6.43
C ALA A 992 4.78 -13.53 -5.27
N GLN A 993 4.38 -13.18 -4.07
CA GLN A 993 5.09 -13.59 -2.86
C GLN A 993 5.14 -15.12 -2.73
N ALA A 994 4.04 -15.81 -3.02
CA ALA A 994 4.02 -17.27 -2.94
C ALA A 994 4.92 -17.95 -4.00
N LEU A 995 4.96 -17.41 -5.22
CA LEU A 995 5.84 -17.91 -6.28
C LEU A 995 7.32 -17.56 -6.02
N ASP A 996 7.61 -16.40 -5.42
CA ASP A 996 8.94 -16.02 -4.96
C ASP A 996 9.51 -17.07 -3.99
N GLU A 997 8.70 -17.51 -3.01
CA GLU A 997 9.03 -18.59 -2.07
C GLU A 997 9.19 -19.96 -2.75
N MET A 998 8.45 -20.19 -3.84
CA MET A 998 8.60 -21.40 -4.66
C MET A 998 9.82 -21.34 -5.60
N GLY A 999 10.57 -20.24 -5.61
CA GLY A 999 11.76 -20.07 -6.44
C GLY A 999 11.48 -19.57 -7.86
N TYR A 1000 10.38 -18.85 -8.07
CA TYR A 1000 10.02 -18.26 -9.37
C TYR A 1000 10.00 -16.73 -9.31
N ASP A 1001 10.45 -16.09 -10.39
CA ASP A 1001 10.31 -14.65 -10.60
C ASP A 1001 9.04 -14.34 -11.41
N ILE A 1002 8.59 -13.08 -11.43
CA ILE A 1002 7.32 -12.71 -12.08
C ILE A 1002 7.46 -11.49 -12.98
N SER A 1003 6.76 -11.60 -14.11
CA SER A 1003 6.46 -10.51 -15.03
C SER A 1003 4.97 -10.14 -14.92
N MET A 1004 4.65 -8.86 -14.76
CA MET A 1004 3.27 -8.38 -14.76
C MET A 1004 2.97 -7.56 -16.01
N MET A 1005 2.03 -8.05 -16.82
CA MET A 1005 1.54 -7.40 -18.04
C MET A 1005 0.03 -7.18 -17.94
N ALA A 1006 -0.35 -6.37 -16.95
CA ALA A 1006 -1.75 -6.05 -16.67
C ALA A 1006 -2.08 -4.59 -16.92
N ASN A 1007 -3.31 -4.34 -17.40
CA ASN A 1007 -3.81 -2.98 -17.64
C ASN A 1007 -5.33 -2.92 -17.57
N GLY A 1008 -5.83 -1.95 -16.81
CA GLY A 1008 -7.25 -1.67 -16.64
C GLY A 1008 -8.01 -1.51 -17.94
N GLY A 1009 -9.20 -2.10 -18.00
CA GLY A 1009 -10.07 -2.05 -19.18
C GLY A 1009 -9.63 -2.89 -20.39
N THR A 1010 -8.40 -3.43 -20.44
CA THR A 1010 -7.94 -4.24 -21.59
C THR A 1010 -8.68 -5.59 -21.66
N GLY A 1011 -8.92 -6.07 -22.88
CA GLY A 1011 -9.41 -7.42 -23.19
C GLY A 1011 -8.74 -8.02 -24.44
N PHE A 1012 -9.30 -9.10 -24.97
CA PHE A 1012 -8.87 -9.69 -26.25
C PHE A 1012 -9.16 -8.77 -27.45
N SER A 1013 -10.25 -8.01 -27.38
CA SER A 1013 -10.71 -7.06 -28.41
C SER A 1013 -10.91 -5.64 -27.91
N GLN A 1014 -10.84 -5.45 -26.59
CA GLN A 1014 -11.01 -4.17 -25.93
C GLN A 1014 -9.65 -3.52 -25.63
N SER A 1015 -9.45 -2.29 -26.08
CA SER A 1015 -8.32 -1.45 -25.64
C SER A 1015 -8.54 -0.99 -24.20
N GLY A 1016 -7.48 -0.98 -23.40
CA GLY A 1016 -7.54 -0.51 -22.03
C GLY A 1016 -7.10 0.94 -21.82
N ASP A 1017 -7.04 1.32 -20.55
CA ASP A 1017 -6.73 2.66 -20.10
C ASP A 1017 -5.32 3.08 -20.53
N GLY A 1018 -5.17 4.36 -20.86
CA GLY A 1018 -3.90 4.87 -21.35
C GLY A 1018 -3.64 4.54 -22.82
N SER A 1019 -4.67 4.15 -23.58
CA SER A 1019 -4.59 3.68 -24.98
C SER A 1019 -3.81 2.38 -25.18
N VAL A 1020 -3.67 1.56 -24.13
CA VAL A 1020 -3.06 0.24 -24.23
C VAL A 1020 -3.88 -0.63 -25.19
N PRO A 1021 -3.28 -1.20 -26.25
CA PRO A 1021 -4.03 -2.00 -27.21
C PRO A 1021 -4.60 -3.28 -26.60
N TYR A 1022 -5.59 -3.84 -27.27
CA TYR A 1022 -6.12 -5.15 -26.97
C TYR A 1022 -5.03 -6.23 -27.08
N PHE A 1023 -5.17 -7.30 -26.31
CA PHE A 1023 -4.14 -8.33 -26.21
C PHE A 1023 -3.98 -9.13 -27.51
N TYR A 1024 -5.04 -9.77 -27.99
CA TYR A 1024 -5.00 -10.68 -29.14
C TYR A 1024 -6.34 -10.72 -29.87
N LYS A 1025 -6.57 -9.80 -30.81
CA LYS A 1025 -7.88 -9.64 -31.45
C LYS A 1025 -7.99 -10.42 -32.76
N ILE A 1026 -9.01 -11.26 -32.85
CA ILE A 1026 -9.40 -11.96 -34.07
C ILE A 1026 -10.67 -11.35 -34.64
N THR A 1027 -10.77 -11.31 -35.97
CA THR A 1027 -11.99 -10.89 -36.69
C THR A 1027 -12.33 -11.88 -37.81
N GLY A 1028 -13.63 -12.13 -38.02
CA GLY A 1028 -14.12 -12.93 -39.14
C GLY A 1028 -13.95 -14.44 -38.95
N SER A 1029 -13.89 -14.91 -37.70
CA SER A 1029 -13.93 -16.34 -37.39
C SER A 1029 -15.34 -16.91 -37.57
N SER A 1030 -15.45 -18.25 -37.67
CA SER A 1030 -16.73 -18.96 -37.71
C SER A 1030 -16.69 -20.17 -36.77
N GLY A 1031 -17.67 -20.27 -35.87
CA GLY A 1031 -17.75 -21.37 -34.90
C GLY A 1031 -16.55 -21.46 -33.96
N GLY A 1032 -15.87 -20.34 -33.68
CA GLY A 1032 -14.66 -20.30 -32.87
C GLY A 1032 -13.38 -20.71 -33.59
N GLN A 1033 -13.41 -20.88 -34.92
CA GLN A 1033 -12.24 -21.28 -35.72
C GLN A 1033 -11.92 -20.27 -36.84
N GLY A 1034 -10.65 -20.21 -37.23
CA GLY A 1034 -10.15 -19.32 -38.28
C GLY A 1034 -10.21 -17.84 -37.90
N GLY A 1035 -10.43 -16.97 -38.88
CA GLY A 1035 -10.38 -15.51 -38.70
C GLY A 1035 -8.96 -14.94 -38.87
N LYS A 1036 -8.85 -13.61 -38.82
CA LYS A 1036 -7.60 -12.88 -39.04
C LYS A 1036 -7.18 -12.13 -37.79
N LEU A 1037 -5.91 -12.26 -37.41
CA LEU A 1037 -5.26 -11.46 -36.38
C LEU A 1037 -5.20 -9.97 -36.78
N ASP A 1038 -5.71 -9.12 -35.90
CA ASP A 1038 -5.63 -7.67 -36.07
C ASP A 1038 -4.21 -7.17 -35.73
N SER A 1039 -3.67 -6.29 -36.58
CA SER A 1039 -2.33 -5.71 -36.44
C SER A 1039 -2.15 -4.85 -35.20
N GLY A 1040 -3.23 -4.42 -34.54
CA GLY A 1040 -3.15 -3.71 -33.26
C GLY A 1040 -3.01 -4.61 -32.03
N SER A 1041 -2.87 -5.93 -32.20
CA SER A 1041 -2.73 -6.87 -31.08
C SER A 1041 -1.36 -6.75 -30.42
N ARG A 1042 -1.31 -6.54 -29.10
CA ARG A 1042 -0.06 -6.29 -28.37
C ARG A 1042 0.60 -7.51 -27.73
N TRP A 1043 0.08 -8.72 -27.94
CA TRP A 1043 0.51 -9.92 -27.23
C TRP A 1043 2.03 -10.14 -27.19
N ASN A 1044 2.76 -9.64 -28.17
CA ASN A 1044 4.21 -9.75 -28.29
C ASN A 1044 4.96 -8.43 -28.07
N LEU A 1045 4.37 -7.46 -27.37
CA LEU A 1045 4.91 -6.11 -27.15
C LEU A 1045 4.97 -5.73 -25.65
N ILE A 1046 6.10 -5.17 -25.23
CA ILE A 1046 6.26 -4.47 -23.94
C ILE A 1046 5.72 -3.06 -24.05
N ASP A 1047 6.04 -2.39 -25.16
CA ASP A 1047 5.52 -1.08 -25.53
C ASP A 1047 5.35 -0.97 -27.05
N SER A 1048 4.87 0.16 -27.55
CA SER A 1048 4.64 0.39 -28.98
C SER A 1048 5.89 0.27 -29.87
N GLN A 1049 7.08 0.24 -29.29
CA GLN A 1049 8.37 0.21 -29.99
C GLN A 1049 9.18 -1.05 -29.67
N THR A 1050 8.84 -1.74 -28.57
CA THR A 1050 9.66 -2.82 -28.02
C THR A 1050 8.87 -4.11 -27.95
N SER A 1051 9.26 -5.08 -28.77
CA SER A 1051 8.73 -6.44 -28.69
C SER A 1051 9.21 -7.17 -27.42
N VAL A 1052 8.52 -8.22 -26.98
CA VAL A 1052 9.04 -9.23 -26.02
C VAL A 1052 9.72 -10.43 -26.70
N LEU A 1053 9.65 -10.54 -28.03
CA LEU A 1053 10.22 -11.69 -28.76
C LEU A 1053 11.69 -11.46 -29.13
N ASP A 1054 12.57 -12.37 -28.75
CA ASP A 1054 13.98 -12.35 -29.12
C ASP A 1054 14.22 -12.53 -30.64
N SER A 1055 15.49 -12.63 -31.02
CA SER A 1055 15.90 -12.84 -32.41
C SER A 1055 15.47 -14.19 -33.01
N ALA A 1056 15.11 -15.18 -32.19
CA ALA A 1056 14.54 -16.46 -32.61
C ALA A 1056 13.01 -16.43 -32.68
N GLY A 1057 12.38 -15.31 -32.31
CA GLY A 1057 10.93 -15.18 -32.24
C GLY A 1057 10.32 -15.75 -30.96
N HIS A 1058 11.13 -16.10 -29.95
CA HIS A 1058 10.67 -16.64 -28.68
C HIS A 1058 10.51 -15.55 -27.63
N TRP A 1059 9.60 -15.74 -26.66
CA TRP A 1059 9.53 -14.83 -25.51
C TRP A 1059 10.85 -14.83 -24.76
N SER A 1060 11.28 -13.64 -24.35
CA SER A 1060 12.54 -13.48 -23.66
C SER A 1060 12.45 -12.39 -22.60
N ALA A 1061 13.13 -12.61 -21.47
CA ALA A 1061 13.17 -11.71 -20.34
C ALA A 1061 13.85 -10.38 -20.69
N TYR A 1062 15.03 -10.43 -21.32
CA TYR A 1062 15.89 -9.28 -21.56
C TYR A 1062 16.32 -9.09 -23.02
N GLY A 1063 15.93 -9.99 -23.91
CA GLY A 1063 16.29 -9.94 -25.34
C GLY A 1063 17.11 -11.12 -25.83
N ASP A 1064 17.72 -11.87 -24.92
CA ASP A 1064 18.56 -13.00 -25.24
C ASP A 1064 17.74 -14.28 -25.47
N THR A 1065 18.29 -15.18 -26.28
CA THR A 1065 17.66 -16.48 -26.58
C THR A 1065 17.80 -17.45 -25.42
N GLY A 1066 16.80 -18.32 -25.22
CA GLY A 1066 16.80 -19.31 -24.12
C GLY A 1066 16.33 -18.74 -22.79
N GLU A 1067 15.71 -17.56 -22.80
CA GLU A 1067 15.12 -16.89 -21.65
C GLU A 1067 13.60 -17.03 -21.62
N GLU A 1068 13.03 -18.11 -22.16
CA GLU A 1068 11.58 -18.28 -22.23
C GLU A 1068 10.93 -18.38 -20.82
N PRO A 1069 9.69 -17.87 -20.65
CA PRO A 1069 8.99 -18.00 -19.39
C PRO A 1069 8.70 -19.45 -19.04
N PHE A 1070 8.70 -19.73 -17.74
CA PHE A 1070 8.27 -21.02 -17.22
C PHE A 1070 6.75 -21.22 -17.35
N ALA A 1071 5.97 -20.14 -17.21
CA ALA A 1071 4.53 -20.19 -17.37
C ALA A 1071 3.94 -18.85 -17.82
N PHE A 1072 2.82 -18.92 -18.54
CA PHE A 1072 1.86 -17.84 -18.76
C PHE A 1072 0.62 -18.07 -17.91
N TYR A 1073 0.13 -17.00 -17.30
CA TYR A 1073 -1.14 -16.96 -16.60
C TYR A 1073 -2.02 -15.88 -17.24
N LEU A 1074 -3.13 -16.28 -17.86
CA LEU A 1074 -4.03 -15.39 -18.58
C LEU A 1074 -5.31 -15.17 -17.78
N ASN A 1075 -5.55 -13.93 -17.37
CA ASN A 1075 -6.76 -13.47 -16.69
C ASN A 1075 -7.36 -12.27 -17.46
N TYR A 1076 -7.94 -12.58 -18.62
CA TYR A 1076 -8.64 -11.64 -19.50
C TYR A 1076 -10.05 -12.13 -19.80
N GLY A 1077 -10.87 -11.24 -20.40
CA GLY A 1077 -12.18 -11.55 -21.00
C GLY A 1077 -13.37 -10.90 -20.31
N TYR A 1078 -13.19 -10.38 -19.09
CA TYR A 1078 -14.24 -9.63 -18.39
C TYR A 1078 -14.70 -8.42 -19.21
N ASN A 1079 -13.76 -7.60 -19.68
CA ASN A 1079 -14.05 -6.40 -20.46
C ASN A 1079 -14.69 -6.73 -21.81
N ASP A 1080 -14.26 -7.80 -22.49
CA ASP A 1080 -14.88 -8.25 -23.74
C ASP A 1080 -16.36 -8.63 -23.54
N ALA A 1081 -16.66 -9.31 -22.43
CA ALA A 1081 -18.01 -9.72 -22.08
C ALA A 1081 -18.89 -8.57 -21.55
N TYR A 1082 -18.30 -7.63 -20.82
CA TYR A 1082 -18.99 -6.47 -20.26
C TYR A 1082 -19.40 -5.47 -21.35
N TYR A 1083 -18.49 -5.15 -22.27
CA TYR A 1083 -18.76 -4.17 -23.32
C TYR A 1083 -19.34 -4.78 -24.62
N GLY A 1084 -19.26 -6.10 -24.81
CA GLY A 1084 -19.89 -6.80 -25.93
C GLY A 1084 -19.29 -6.48 -27.31
N HIS A 1085 -18.02 -6.07 -27.37
CA HIS A 1085 -17.38 -5.62 -28.61
C HIS A 1085 -16.93 -6.75 -29.55
N MET A 1086 -17.12 -8.02 -29.16
CA MET A 1086 -16.65 -9.18 -29.89
C MET A 1086 -17.76 -10.20 -30.09
N THR A 1087 -17.81 -10.82 -31.28
CA THR A 1087 -18.71 -11.97 -31.48
C THR A 1087 -18.25 -13.15 -30.63
N PRO A 1088 -19.15 -14.03 -30.15
CA PRO A 1088 -18.76 -15.24 -29.43
C PRO A 1088 -17.74 -16.11 -30.17
N SER A 1089 -17.89 -16.18 -31.50
CA SER A 1089 -16.95 -16.88 -32.37
C SER A 1089 -15.56 -16.24 -32.33
N ASP A 1090 -15.47 -14.92 -32.51
CA ASP A 1090 -14.19 -14.21 -32.53
C ASP A 1090 -13.50 -14.25 -31.17
N PHE A 1091 -14.28 -14.24 -30.08
CA PHE A 1091 -13.78 -14.39 -28.73
C PHE A 1091 -13.15 -15.77 -28.49
N GLN A 1092 -13.87 -16.84 -28.86
CA GLN A 1092 -13.33 -18.19 -28.76
C GLN A 1092 -12.08 -18.36 -29.63
N ALA A 1093 -12.10 -17.83 -30.86
CA ALA A 1093 -10.96 -17.89 -31.78
C ALA A 1093 -9.75 -17.11 -31.25
N ALA A 1094 -9.96 -15.92 -30.68
CA ALA A 1094 -8.92 -15.12 -30.04
C ALA A 1094 -8.28 -15.85 -28.86
N LEU A 1095 -9.09 -16.46 -27.99
CA LEU A 1095 -8.59 -17.23 -26.87
C LEU A 1095 -7.77 -18.45 -27.34
N THR A 1096 -8.29 -19.24 -28.29
CA THR A 1096 -7.59 -20.40 -28.86
C THR A 1096 -6.27 -20.01 -29.54
N GLN A 1097 -6.30 -19.03 -30.45
CA GLN A 1097 -5.10 -18.64 -31.20
C GLN A 1097 -4.06 -17.92 -30.35
N SER A 1098 -4.48 -17.24 -29.28
CA SER A 1098 -3.50 -16.68 -28.32
C SER A 1098 -2.71 -17.77 -27.61
N MET A 1099 -3.34 -18.90 -27.26
CA MET A 1099 -2.63 -20.06 -26.68
C MET A 1099 -1.65 -20.67 -27.69
N GLU A 1100 -2.04 -20.76 -28.97
CA GLU A 1100 -1.16 -21.24 -30.05
C GLU A 1100 0.07 -20.34 -30.21
N ALA A 1101 -0.14 -19.02 -30.26
CA ALA A 1101 0.96 -18.05 -30.35
C ALA A 1101 1.90 -18.09 -29.13
N LEU A 1102 1.34 -18.20 -27.92
CA LEU A 1102 2.14 -18.32 -26.70
C LEU A 1102 2.91 -19.65 -26.64
N ARG A 1103 2.31 -20.75 -27.11
CA ARG A 1103 3.00 -22.04 -27.20
C ARG A 1103 4.13 -22.00 -28.22
N GLU A 1104 3.91 -21.43 -29.40
CA GLU A 1104 4.93 -21.30 -30.45
C GLU A 1104 6.16 -20.54 -29.94
N THR A 1105 5.91 -19.47 -29.19
CA THR A 1105 6.95 -18.56 -28.72
C THR A 1105 7.54 -18.93 -27.35
N ALA A 1106 6.94 -19.88 -26.62
CA ALA A 1106 7.55 -20.52 -25.45
C ALA A 1106 7.15 -22.02 -25.39
N PRO A 1107 7.85 -22.89 -26.13
CA PRO A 1107 7.44 -24.29 -26.34
C PRO A 1107 7.27 -25.11 -25.07
N ASN A 1108 7.98 -24.75 -23.99
CA ASN A 1108 8.00 -25.50 -22.74
C ASN A 1108 7.14 -24.90 -21.62
N ALA A 1109 6.57 -23.71 -21.81
CA ALA A 1109 5.86 -22.99 -20.76
C ALA A 1109 4.54 -23.67 -20.37
N TRP A 1110 4.12 -23.56 -19.11
CA TRP A 1110 2.72 -23.79 -18.76
C TRP A 1110 1.84 -22.65 -19.30
N ILE A 1111 0.64 -22.93 -19.80
CA ILE A 1111 -0.34 -21.92 -20.18
C ILE A 1111 -1.59 -22.16 -19.32
N VAL A 1112 -1.79 -21.27 -18.36
CA VAL A 1112 -2.90 -21.32 -17.41
C VAL A 1112 -3.92 -20.26 -17.80
N VAL A 1113 -5.08 -20.69 -18.29
CA VAL A 1113 -6.17 -19.80 -18.67
C VAL A 1113 -7.16 -19.73 -17.51
N GLN A 1114 -7.34 -18.55 -16.91
CA GLN A 1114 -8.30 -18.34 -15.85
C GLN A 1114 -9.65 -17.87 -16.42
N VAL A 1115 -10.72 -18.53 -15.99
CA VAL A 1115 -12.09 -18.00 -16.12
C VAL A 1115 -12.25 -16.84 -15.14
N PRO A 1116 -12.65 -15.63 -15.59
CA PRO A 1116 -12.95 -14.54 -14.68
C PRO A 1116 -13.98 -14.95 -13.60
N TRP A 1117 -13.67 -14.71 -12.34
CA TRP A 1117 -14.48 -15.13 -11.19
C TRP A 1117 -15.93 -14.58 -11.23
N SER A 1118 -16.15 -13.44 -11.87
CA SER A 1118 -17.48 -12.83 -11.99
C SER A 1118 -18.43 -13.59 -12.94
N PHE A 1119 -17.92 -14.50 -13.76
CA PHE A 1119 -18.72 -15.22 -14.76
C PHE A 1119 -19.62 -16.32 -14.19
N ARG A 1120 -19.58 -16.65 -12.91
CA ARG A 1120 -20.47 -17.70 -12.35
C ARG A 1120 -21.65 -17.19 -11.52
N ASP A 1121 -21.82 -15.88 -11.30
CA ASP A 1121 -22.90 -15.34 -10.45
C ASP A 1121 -23.86 -14.34 -11.14
N LYS A 1122 -23.98 -14.41 -12.47
CA LYS A 1122 -25.01 -13.70 -13.29
C LYS A 1122 -25.17 -12.18 -13.05
N PHE A 1123 -24.21 -11.51 -12.44
CA PHE A 1123 -24.32 -10.07 -12.15
C PHE A 1123 -23.92 -9.23 -13.37
N GLY A 1124 -24.90 -8.86 -14.19
CA GLY A 1124 -24.76 -7.84 -15.24
C GLY A 1124 -23.95 -8.23 -16.48
N ILE A 1125 -23.43 -9.46 -16.57
CA ILE A 1125 -22.66 -9.98 -17.71
C ILE A 1125 -23.36 -11.25 -18.21
N ASN A 1126 -23.32 -11.48 -19.54
CA ASN A 1126 -23.89 -12.67 -20.17
C ASN A 1126 -23.02 -13.91 -19.90
N SER A 1127 -22.88 -14.29 -18.64
CA SER A 1127 -22.10 -15.44 -18.15
C SER A 1127 -22.45 -16.73 -18.87
N ASP A 1128 -23.74 -16.91 -19.15
CA ASP A 1128 -24.30 -18.10 -19.81
C ASP A 1128 -23.77 -18.23 -21.26
N LEU A 1129 -23.30 -17.12 -21.86
CA LEU A 1129 -22.68 -17.07 -23.18
C LEU A 1129 -21.16 -17.30 -23.14
N TYR A 1130 -20.43 -16.62 -22.24
CA TYR A 1130 -18.96 -16.60 -22.29
C TYR A 1130 -18.28 -17.78 -21.58
N LEU A 1131 -18.83 -18.29 -20.49
CA LEU A 1131 -18.23 -19.43 -19.76
C LEU A 1131 -18.05 -20.68 -20.65
N PRO A 1132 -19.04 -21.10 -21.47
CA PRO A 1132 -18.86 -22.21 -22.41
C PRO A 1132 -17.77 -21.96 -23.45
N LEU A 1133 -17.51 -20.71 -23.84
CA LEU A 1133 -16.49 -20.37 -24.85
C LEU A 1133 -15.08 -20.61 -24.33
N TYR A 1134 -14.80 -20.41 -23.03
CA TYR A 1134 -13.50 -20.76 -22.43
C TYR A 1134 -13.25 -22.26 -22.48
N GLN A 1135 -14.25 -23.04 -22.09
CA GLN A 1135 -14.19 -24.49 -22.10
C GLN A 1135 -13.99 -25.00 -23.54
N ALA A 1136 -14.75 -24.45 -24.48
CA ALA A 1136 -14.65 -24.77 -25.90
C ALA A 1136 -13.27 -24.40 -26.47
N ALA A 1137 -12.73 -23.22 -26.15
CA ALA A 1137 -11.42 -22.77 -26.63
C ALA A 1137 -10.27 -23.66 -26.14
N VAL A 1138 -10.23 -23.96 -24.84
CA VAL A 1138 -9.19 -24.82 -24.24
C VAL A 1138 -9.33 -26.26 -24.72
N THR A 1139 -10.55 -26.78 -24.81
CA THR A 1139 -10.79 -28.13 -25.34
C THR A 1139 -10.41 -28.23 -26.81
N ALA A 1140 -10.72 -27.21 -27.62
CA ALA A 1140 -10.31 -27.16 -29.03
C ALA A 1140 -8.79 -27.19 -29.16
N TYR A 1141 -8.08 -26.38 -28.38
CA TYR A 1141 -6.62 -26.38 -28.35
C TYR A 1141 -6.05 -27.75 -27.95
N GLN A 1142 -6.52 -28.33 -26.84
CA GLN A 1142 -6.04 -29.62 -26.33
C GLN A 1142 -6.35 -30.77 -27.30
N THR A 1143 -7.47 -30.69 -28.02
CA THR A 1143 -7.84 -31.67 -29.05
C THR A 1143 -6.93 -31.56 -30.27
N ALA A 1144 -6.58 -30.34 -30.69
CA ALA A 1144 -5.64 -30.11 -31.78
C ALA A 1144 -4.19 -30.48 -31.39
N ASN A 1145 -3.85 -30.36 -30.11
CA ASN A 1145 -2.51 -30.59 -29.56
C ASN A 1145 -2.53 -31.66 -28.44
N PRO A 1146 -2.88 -32.93 -28.74
CA PRO A 1146 -3.11 -33.96 -27.72
C PRO A 1146 -1.86 -34.33 -26.90
N ASN A 1147 -0.67 -33.95 -27.38
CA ASN A 1147 0.60 -34.18 -26.70
C ASN A 1147 1.02 -33.01 -25.78
N ASP A 1148 0.34 -31.87 -25.86
CA ASP A 1148 0.59 -30.72 -25.00
C ASP A 1148 -0.23 -30.82 -23.71
N ASN A 1149 0.40 -31.35 -22.66
CA ASN A 1149 -0.22 -31.50 -21.34
C ASN A 1149 -0.04 -30.26 -20.44
N LYS A 1150 0.44 -29.14 -20.99
CA LYS A 1150 0.79 -27.93 -20.24
C LYS A 1150 -0.18 -26.77 -20.45
N VAL A 1151 -1.33 -27.00 -21.09
CA VAL A 1151 -2.41 -26.02 -21.21
C VAL A 1151 -3.58 -26.44 -20.33
N THR A 1152 -4.01 -25.57 -19.43
CA THR A 1152 -5.07 -25.87 -18.46
C THR A 1152 -6.03 -24.71 -18.24
N LEU A 1153 -7.29 -25.05 -17.98
CA LEU A 1153 -8.33 -24.11 -17.60
C LEU A 1153 -8.44 -24.08 -16.08
N LEU A 1154 -8.30 -22.90 -15.50
CA LEU A 1154 -8.52 -22.64 -14.09
C LEU A 1154 -9.89 -21.97 -13.89
N ASP A 1155 -10.72 -22.60 -13.07
CA ASP A 1155 -12.05 -22.09 -12.72
C ASP A 1155 -12.23 -22.13 -11.20
N PHE A 1156 -12.58 -20.99 -10.62
CA PHE A 1156 -12.79 -20.81 -9.18
C PHE A 1156 -14.09 -21.43 -8.66
N GLY A 1157 -15.02 -21.78 -9.55
CA GLY A 1157 -16.32 -22.34 -9.19
C GLY A 1157 -17.33 -21.31 -8.72
N GLU A 1158 -18.58 -21.75 -8.56
CA GLU A 1158 -19.72 -20.89 -8.23
C GLU A 1158 -19.64 -20.32 -6.81
N ASP A 1159 -19.10 -21.08 -5.86
CA ASP A 1159 -19.05 -20.68 -4.44
C ASP A 1159 -18.24 -19.41 -4.19
N ILE A 1160 -17.04 -19.30 -4.78
CA ILE A 1160 -16.22 -18.07 -4.65
C ILE A 1160 -16.92 -16.91 -5.34
N SER A 1161 -17.41 -17.18 -6.55
CA SER A 1161 -18.06 -16.18 -7.39
C SER A 1161 -19.23 -15.56 -6.65
N ARG A 1162 -20.09 -16.38 -6.04
CA ARG A 1162 -21.22 -15.94 -5.21
C ARG A 1162 -20.77 -15.22 -3.95
N MET A 1163 -19.75 -15.72 -3.27
CA MET A 1163 -19.22 -15.09 -2.06
C MET A 1163 -18.69 -13.68 -2.32
N ILE A 1164 -17.94 -13.48 -3.41
CA ILE A 1164 -17.40 -12.16 -3.78
C ILE A 1164 -18.53 -11.22 -4.21
N ASN A 1165 -19.48 -11.71 -5.01
CA ASN A 1165 -20.55 -10.88 -5.59
C ASN A 1165 -21.68 -10.52 -4.63
N THR A 1166 -21.98 -11.33 -3.61
CA THR A 1166 -23.11 -11.10 -2.69
C THR A 1166 -22.81 -10.13 -1.53
N ALA A 1167 -21.56 -9.71 -1.35
CA ALA A 1167 -21.09 -8.94 -0.20
C ALA A 1167 -20.54 -7.55 -0.59
N TYR A 1168 -21.42 -6.69 -1.12
CA TYR A 1168 -21.11 -5.32 -1.51
C TYR A 1168 -20.48 -4.48 -0.38
N GLY A 1169 -19.40 -3.77 -0.70
CA GLY A 1169 -18.65 -2.97 0.28
C GLY A 1169 -17.77 -3.80 1.22
N GLY A 1170 -17.84 -5.13 1.15
CA GLY A 1170 -16.97 -6.06 1.86
C GLY A 1170 -15.93 -6.70 0.94
N PHE A 1171 -16.41 -7.53 0.00
CA PHE A 1171 -15.57 -8.28 -0.96
C PHE A 1171 -15.55 -7.66 -2.35
N LEU A 1172 -16.56 -6.87 -2.69
CA LEU A 1172 -16.63 -6.12 -3.94
C LEU A 1172 -16.57 -4.62 -3.66
N ALA A 1173 -15.79 -3.90 -4.45
CA ALA A 1173 -15.61 -2.46 -4.35
C ALA A 1173 -16.91 -1.71 -4.68
N SER A 1174 -16.91 -0.41 -4.39
CA SER A 1174 -18.09 0.46 -4.56
C SER A 1174 -18.55 0.59 -6.02
N ASP A 1175 -17.63 0.40 -6.98
CA ASP A 1175 -17.93 0.38 -8.41
C ASP A 1175 -18.67 -0.89 -8.89
N LYS A 1176 -18.81 -1.89 -8.01
CA LYS A 1176 -19.46 -3.19 -8.28
C LYS A 1176 -18.78 -4.02 -9.38
N VAL A 1177 -17.53 -3.72 -9.69
CA VAL A 1177 -16.74 -4.39 -10.73
C VAL A 1177 -15.49 -5.01 -10.12
N HIS A 1178 -14.77 -4.25 -9.29
CA HIS A 1178 -13.45 -4.66 -8.81
C HIS A 1178 -13.52 -5.37 -7.45
N PRO A 1179 -12.75 -6.45 -7.23
CA PRO A 1179 -12.64 -7.08 -5.93
C PRO A 1179 -11.87 -6.18 -4.95
N THR A 1180 -12.23 -6.22 -3.67
CA THR A 1180 -11.46 -5.57 -2.60
C THR A 1180 -10.28 -6.44 -2.17
N LEU A 1181 -9.40 -5.90 -1.32
CA LEU A 1181 -8.31 -6.60 -0.66
C LEU A 1181 -8.77 -7.94 -0.05
N HIS A 1182 -9.93 -7.96 0.61
CA HIS A 1182 -10.45 -9.20 1.20
C HIS A 1182 -10.73 -10.26 0.13
N ALA A 1183 -11.31 -9.87 -1.02
CA ALA A 1183 -11.57 -10.81 -2.11
C ALA A 1183 -10.27 -11.28 -2.76
N HIS A 1184 -9.32 -10.37 -3.01
CA HIS A 1184 -7.99 -10.70 -3.49
C HIS A 1184 -7.26 -11.70 -2.57
N ALA A 1185 -7.30 -11.46 -1.26
CA ALA A 1185 -6.72 -12.35 -0.25
C ALA A 1185 -7.41 -13.73 -0.17
N MET A 1186 -8.67 -13.84 -0.59
CA MET A 1186 -9.37 -15.13 -0.67
C MET A 1186 -9.09 -15.88 -1.97
N MET A 1187 -8.87 -15.17 -3.07
CA MET A 1187 -8.53 -15.75 -4.37
C MET A 1187 -7.10 -16.31 -4.37
N ALA A 1188 -6.15 -15.55 -3.80
CA ALA A 1188 -4.72 -15.86 -3.90
C ALA A 1188 -4.34 -17.25 -3.37
N PRO A 1189 -4.75 -17.71 -2.16
CA PRO A 1189 -4.36 -19.03 -1.66
C PRO A 1189 -4.82 -20.19 -2.56
N ARG A 1190 -5.99 -20.07 -3.18
CA ARG A 1190 -6.51 -21.11 -4.08
C ARG A 1190 -5.76 -21.13 -5.41
N LEU A 1191 -5.42 -19.96 -5.93
CA LEU A 1191 -4.59 -19.82 -7.11
C LEU A 1191 -3.18 -20.38 -6.85
N THR A 1192 -2.56 -20.01 -5.73
CA THR A 1192 -1.28 -20.55 -5.28
C THR A 1192 -1.31 -22.07 -5.17
N ALA A 1193 -2.32 -22.66 -4.53
CA ALA A 1193 -2.43 -24.11 -4.42
C ALA A 1193 -2.54 -24.81 -5.79
N LYS A 1194 -3.24 -24.20 -6.75
CA LYS A 1194 -3.34 -24.71 -8.12
C LYS A 1194 -2.03 -24.57 -8.88
N MET A 1195 -1.41 -23.41 -8.87
CA MET A 1195 -0.09 -23.20 -9.51
C MET A 1195 0.96 -24.15 -8.92
N ALA A 1196 1.01 -24.28 -7.60
CA ALA A 1196 1.88 -25.25 -6.93
C ALA A 1196 1.61 -26.69 -7.37
N SER A 1197 0.34 -27.11 -7.51
CA SER A 1197 0.03 -28.46 -7.99
C SER A 1197 0.50 -28.72 -9.43
N LEU A 1198 0.48 -27.69 -10.29
CA LEU A 1198 0.97 -27.80 -11.67
C LEU A 1198 2.50 -27.85 -11.70
N PHE A 1199 3.15 -27.01 -10.87
CA PHE A 1199 4.60 -26.82 -10.89
C PHE A 1199 5.36 -27.88 -10.09
N SER A 1200 4.72 -28.52 -9.11
CA SER A 1200 5.30 -29.55 -8.22
C SER A 1200 5.53 -30.91 -8.88
N THR A 1201 5.19 -31.09 -10.17
CA THR A 1201 5.52 -32.31 -10.92
C THR A 1201 7.01 -32.48 -11.24
N GLN A 1202 7.87 -31.52 -10.84
CA GLN A 1202 9.31 -31.72 -10.74
C GLN A 1202 9.79 -31.77 -9.29
N SER A 1203 10.46 -32.86 -8.93
CA SER A 1203 11.13 -33.10 -7.65
C SER A 1203 12.13 -31.97 -7.34
N ARG A 1204 11.74 -31.01 -6.52
CA ARG A 1204 12.67 -30.10 -5.85
C ARG A 1204 12.41 -30.17 -4.35
N SER A 1205 13.45 -30.50 -3.61
CA SER A 1205 13.43 -30.55 -2.15
C SER A 1205 13.33 -29.11 -1.63
N TYR A 1206 12.20 -28.74 -1.07
CA TYR A 1206 11.99 -27.44 -0.45
C TYR A 1206 12.62 -27.44 0.95
N THR A 1207 13.43 -26.42 1.24
CA THR A 1207 13.87 -26.08 2.59
C THR A 1207 13.08 -24.82 2.95
N TYR A 1208 12.05 -24.94 3.79
CA TYR A 1208 11.25 -23.80 4.26
C TYR A 1208 12.02 -23.07 5.37
N PHE A 1209 12.13 -21.74 5.28
CA PHE A 1209 12.70 -20.84 6.30
C PHE A 1209 11.64 -20.33 7.28
#